data_AF-A0A934ZQQ6-F1
#
_entry.id   AF-A0A934ZQQ6-F1
#
_cell.length_a   1.000
_cell.length_b   1.000
_cell.length_c   1.000
_cell.angle_alpha   90.00
_cell.angle_beta   90.00
_cell.angle_gamma   90.00
#
_symmetry.space_group_name_H-M   'P 1'
#
loop_
_entity.id
_entity.type
_entity.pdbx_description
1 polymer ?
#
loop_
_entity_poly.entity_id
_entity_poly.type
_entity_poly.pdbx_seq_one_letter_code
_entity_poly.pdbx_strand_id
1 'polypeptide(L)'
;MAWYKKSSVLRRFFAGIAAAAVMAPAIASAHTVQICWRDQGGVTTFYAGTYHYITAPTGGIILDGFTYPFSGIIAPSQLPSNAHCWAPSGYYAVPGNPDGRPGSSVVIFQTFTSGFAFASHTISFTPNSVVEYPIATFAPQTFGGGACADADFDGICNDVDTCPLDAANDGDHDGRCANLDNCPNTYNPAQTDANGNGQGDVCEGQICGNGLLTSAEQCDDGNRAGGDGCSAICTIESTDADNDGINDNSDNCPTTSNANQANNDHDAQGDACDPDDDNDGALDTADNCSLTSNADQANNDGDTQGDICDADDDNDSLADGSDNCPFAANADQSDLDGDAQGDACDGDDDNDAVADTGDNCATVSNADQTDLDGDAQGDACDLDDDNDGIADTADNCATVSNASQLDTDGDALGDACDADDDDDSVGDADDNCSLVSNNDQLNTDGAGDGGDACDADDDNDGVADTADNCSLAVNADQANNDHDSQGDVCDSDDDNDTVADTADNCHFDANADQANNDGDALGDVCDPDLDGDAVVNVLDNCVAVANTDQANNDGDSQGDACDGDDDNDGVLDGLDNCAMTANASQSDLDGDSQGDACDADIDGDGDLNDADNCALVVNADQANNDGDSQGDACDADDDNDSVGDTADNCHFVANSSQTNFDGDALGDACDPDDDNDGRLDGGDVCPGTALGTPVDPSNGCSVVQLCPCAFPRGSSAPWRNHGQYVSCVAHSTNTLLAAGLINEAQKGAIQSAAYQSSCGSR
;
A
#
# COMPACT_ATOMS: atom_id res chain seq x y z
N MET A 1 9.80 13.42 -38.05
CA MET A 1 11.24 13.58 -38.42
C MET A 1 12.01 14.13 -37.22
N ALA A 2 13.35 14.22 -37.31
CA ALA A 2 14.29 15.06 -36.53
C ALA A 2 13.70 16.01 -35.43
N TRP A 3 14.03 15.93 -34.13
CA TRP A 3 15.33 16.10 -33.40
C TRP A 3 15.55 17.49 -32.77
N TYR A 4 15.73 17.57 -31.44
CA TYR A 4 16.61 18.53 -30.71
C TYR A 4 16.96 17.92 -29.32
N LYS A 5 18.21 17.64 -28.89
CA LYS A 5 19.38 18.49 -28.50
C LYS A 5 19.11 19.39 -27.27
N LYS A 6 19.87 19.35 -26.15
CA LYS A 6 21.35 19.37 -25.98
C LYS A 6 21.84 18.98 -24.54
N SER A 7 22.99 18.27 -24.44
CA SER A 7 24.21 18.56 -23.59
C SER A 7 24.12 18.82 -22.05
N SER A 8 25.06 18.40 -21.16
CA SER A 8 26.35 17.67 -21.29
C SER A 8 27.12 17.39 -19.96
N VAL A 9 27.92 16.30 -19.91
CA VAL A 9 29.30 16.15 -19.27
C VAL A 9 29.42 15.95 -17.72
N LEU A 10 30.31 15.11 -17.10
CA LEU A 10 31.20 13.98 -17.53
C LEU A 10 32.07 13.30 -16.39
N ARG A 11 32.14 11.94 -16.31
CA ARG A 11 33.21 11.03 -15.69
C ARG A 11 33.50 11.09 -14.15
N ARG A 12 33.99 10.06 -13.43
CA ARG A 12 34.85 8.84 -13.65
C ARG A 12 34.35 7.66 -12.74
N PHE A 13 34.48 6.33 -12.97
CA PHE A 13 35.65 5.42 -13.22
C PHE A 13 36.72 5.43 -12.09
N PHE A 14 37.26 4.32 -11.52
CA PHE A 14 37.33 2.85 -11.74
C PHE A 14 37.49 2.16 -10.34
N ALA A 15 37.40 0.83 -10.06
CA ALA A 15 37.19 -0.46 -10.77
C ALA A 15 36.30 -1.40 -9.87
N GLY A 16 36.29 -2.75 -9.84
CA GLY A 16 37.13 -3.85 -10.38
C GLY A 16 36.47 -5.26 -10.20
N ILE A 17 37.22 -6.39 -10.25
CA ILE A 17 36.69 -7.78 -10.41
C ILE A 17 37.46 -8.83 -9.57
N ALA A 18 36.83 -9.99 -9.30
CA ALA A 18 37.34 -11.32 -8.87
C ALA A 18 37.25 -11.66 -7.36
N ALA A 19 36.96 -12.90 -6.93
CA ALA A 19 36.38 -14.09 -7.61
C ALA A 19 35.80 -15.08 -6.57
N ALA A 20 34.98 -16.05 -7.00
CA ALA A 20 34.37 -17.05 -6.12
C ALA A 20 35.32 -18.21 -5.76
N ALA A 21 35.15 -18.78 -4.56
CA ALA A 21 35.69 -20.07 -4.14
C ALA A 21 34.76 -20.72 -3.10
N VAL A 22 34.48 -22.01 -3.24
CA VAL A 22 33.56 -22.77 -2.38
C VAL A 22 34.29 -23.29 -1.14
N MET A 23 33.72 -23.10 0.05
CA MET A 23 33.93 -23.97 1.21
C MET A 23 32.70 -23.99 2.13
N ALA A 24 32.29 -25.20 2.51
CA ALA A 24 31.42 -25.49 3.63
C ALA A 24 31.90 -26.81 4.31
N PRO A 25 31.49 -27.12 5.54
CA PRO A 25 31.12 -26.23 6.64
C PRO A 25 32.17 -26.27 7.77
N ALA A 26 32.05 -25.39 8.76
CA ALA A 26 32.82 -25.49 10.01
C ALA A 26 31.88 -25.29 11.21
N ILE A 27 31.50 -26.39 11.86
CA ILE A 27 30.62 -26.39 13.03
C ILE A 27 31.37 -25.72 14.19
N ALA A 28 30.96 -24.51 14.57
CA ALA A 28 31.56 -23.77 15.67
C ALA A 28 31.00 -24.27 17.01
N SER A 29 31.76 -25.12 17.71
CA SER A 29 31.39 -25.62 19.04
C SER A 29 31.28 -24.47 20.05
N ALA A 30 30.04 -24.13 20.45
CA ALA A 30 29.79 -23.09 21.43
C ALA A 30 30.08 -23.59 22.86
N HIS A 31 31.08 -23.01 23.53
CA HIS A 31 31.38 -23.31 24.92
C HIS A 31 30.55 -22.43 25.87
N THR A 32 29.39 -22.93 26.28
CA THR A 32 28.54 -22.28 27.30
C THR A 32 29.15 -22.45 28.70
N VAL A 33 29.50 -21.34 29.37
CA VAL A 33 29.93 -21.34 30.77
C VAL A 33 28.79 -20.81 31.64
N GLN A 34 28.14 -21.70 32.38
CA GLN A 34 27.14 -21.33 33.39
C GLN A 34 27.81 -20.93 34.70
N ILE A 35 27.34 -19.84 35.32
CA ILE A 35 27.78 -19.40 36.65
C ILE A 35 26.54 -19.14 37.51
N CYS A 36 26.29 -20.00 38.50
CA CYS A 36 25.22 -19.80 39.46
C CYS A 36 25.70 -18.90 40.62
N TRP A 37 24.87 -17.93 41.01
CA TRP A 37 25.01 -17.21 42.27
C TRP A 37 23.72 -17.34 43.08
N ARG A 38 23.86 -17.40 44.41
CA ARG A 38 22.75 -17.47 45.36
C ARG A 38 23.15 -16.75 46.64
N ASP A 39 22.44 -15.69 46.98
CA ASP A 39 22.47 -15.10 48.31
C ASP A 39 21.23 -15.51 49.13
N GLN A 40 21.05 -14.90 50.30
CA GLN A 40 19.96 -15.25 51.22
C GLN A 40 18.58 -14.69 50.80
N GLY A 41 18.47 -13.97 49.67
CA GLY A 41 17.23 -13.34 49.19
C GLY A 41 16.35 -14.22 48.30
N GLY A 42 16.91 -15.24 47.64
CA GLY A 42 16.12 -16.26 46.92
C GLY A 42 15.49 -15.83 45.59
N VAL A 43 16.15 -14.98 44.79
CA VAL A 43 15.75 -14.66 43.41
C VAL A 43 16.88 -15.03 42.45
N THR A 44 16.53 -15.60 41.29
CA THR A 44 17.49 -16.04 40.26
C THR A 44 17.30 -15.20 38.99
N THR A 45 18.40 -14.77 38.36
CA THR A 45 18.40 -14.09 37.07
C THR A 45 19.43 -14.74 36.16
N PHE A 46 19.03 -15.04 34.92
CA PHE A 46 19.90 -15.60 33.88
C PHE A 46 20.52 -14.50 33.03
N TYR A 47 21.71 -14.75 32.49
CA TYR A 47 22.24 -14.02 31.34
C TYR A 47 23.13 -14.95 30.51
N ALA A 48 23.05 -14.84 29.19
CA ALA A 48 23.86 -15.59 28.24
C ALA A 48 24.60 -14.63 27.31
N GLY A 49 25.78 -15.02 26.83
CA GLY A 49 26.57 -14.20 25.91
C GLY A 49 27.67 -15.01 25.24
N THR A 50 27.81 -14.86 23.94
CA THR A 50 28.79 -15.57 23.10
C THR A 50 30.08 -14.77 22.92
N TYR A 51 31.17 -15.48 22.61
CA TYR A 51 32.51 -14.92 22.46
C TYR A 51 33.02 -15.09 21.02
N HIS A 52 33.68 -14.05 20.49
CA HIS A 52 34.38 -14.11 19.20
C HIS A 52 35.88 -13.84 19.37
N TYR A 53 36.70 -14.64 18.68
CA TYR A 53 38.16 -14.59 18.77
C TYR A 53 38.75 -13.72 17.64
N ILE A 54 39.39 -12.60 17.98
CA ILE A 54 40.25 -11.85 17.05
C ILE A 54 41.51 -11.36 17.78
N THR A 55 42.55 -11.02 17.03
CA THR A 55 43.92 -10.83 17.54
C THR A 55 44.28 -9.36 17.82
N ALA A 56 45.28 -9.17 18.69
CA ALA A 56 45.85 -7.89 19.17
C ALA A 56 45.08 -7.21 20.36
N PRO A 57 45.76 -6.42 21.23
CA PRO A 57 45.52 -6.58 22.67
C PRO A 57 45.00 -5.33 23.42
N THR A 58 43.69 -5.08 23.37
CA THR A 58 42.96 -4.31 24.42
C THR A 58 41.53 -4.84 24.53
N GLY A 59 41.30 -5.80 25.43
CA GLY A 59 39.97 -6.37 25.68
C GLY A 59 39.08 -5.46 26.53
N GLY A 60 37.80 -5.39 26.17
CA GLY A 60 36.74 -4.71 26.91
C GLY A 60 35.38 -5.33 26.58
N ILE A 61 34.43 -5.24 27.49
CA ILE A 61 33.06 -5.77 27.27
C ILE A 61 32.27 -4.75 26.44
N ILE A 62 31.49 -5.21 25.46
CA ILE A 62 30.55 -4.38 24.71
C ILE A 62 29.14 -4.60 25.27
N LEU A 63 28.45 -3.50 25.58
CA LEU A 63 27.03 -3.44 25.90
C LEU A 63 26.41 -2.31 25.08
N ASP A 64 25.29 -2.56 24.40
CA ASP A 64 24.54 -1.61 23.56
C ASP A 64 25.42 -0.70 22.69
N GLY A 65 26.39 -1.31 22.00
CA GLY A 65 27.29 -0.63 21.06
C GLY A 65 28.52 0.07 21.67
N PHE A 66 28.67 0.12 23.01
CA PHE A 66 29.80 0.79 23.68
C PHE A 66 30.74 -0.18 24.39
N THR A 67 32.05 -0.01 24.17
CA THR A 67 33.12 -0.86 24.74
C THR A 67 33.70 -0.30 26.04
N TYR A 68 33.70 -1.08 27.11
CA TYR A 68 34.21 -0.70 28.43
C TYR A 68 35.51 -1.44 28.78
N PRO A 69 36.63 -0.73 29.07
CA PRO A 69 37.92 -1.36 29.36
C PRO A 69 38.03 -1.91 30.80
N PHE A 70 38.75 -3.03 30.96
CA PHE A 70 38.92 -3.75 32.22
C PHE A 70 39.82 -3.05 33.26
N SER A 71 39.31 -2.00 33.92
CA SER A 71 39.91 -1.51 35.19
C SER A 71 38.94 -0.68 36.05
N GLY A 72 37.85 -1.27 36.55
CA GLY A 72 36.96 -0.61 37.52
C GLY A 72 35.75 -1.45 37.92
N ILE A 73 35.27 -1.28 39.15
CA ILE A 73 34.01 -1.88 39.62
C ILE A 73 32.86 -0.98 39.14
N ILE A 74 31.88 -1.56 38.45
CA ILE A 74 30.64 -0.87 38.06
C ILE A 74 29.67 -0.94 39.25
N ALA A 75 29.12 0.20 39.67
CA ALA A 75 28.10 0.27 40.71
C ALA A 75 26.68 0.10 40.10
N PRO A 76 25.69 -0.47 40.83
CA PRO A 76 24.34 -0.68 40.30
C PRO A 76 23.64 0.59 39.81
N SER A 77 24.00 1.76 40.33
CA SER A 77 23.50 3.08 39.87
C SER A 77 24.08 3.55 38.54
N GLN A 78 24.78 2.68 37.81
CA GLN A 78 25.34 2.95 36.47
C GLN A 78 24.69 2.06 35.38
N LEU A 79 23.65 1.30 35.73
CA LEU A 79 22.86 0.50 34.80
C LEU A 79 21.59 1.27 34.35
N PRO A 80 21.08 1.04 33.12
CA PRO A 80 19.79 1.57 32.68
C PRO A 80 18.62 1.16 33.58
N SER A 81 17.68 2.08 33.80
CA SER A 81 16.58 1.93 34.77
C SER A 81 15.43 1.00 34.35
N ASN A 82 15.59 0.28 33.23
CA ASN A 82 14.63 -0.69 32.68
C ASN A 82 15.10 -2.15 32.82
N ALA A 83 16.26 -2.41 33.43
CA ALA A 83 16.73 -3.76 33.72
C ALA A 83 15.99 -4.40 34.91
N HIS A 84 14.82 -4.99 34.67
CA HIS A 84 14.03 -5.71 35.66
C HIS A 84 13.63 -7.11 35.18
N CYS A 85 13.67 -8.08 36.10
CA CYS A 85 13.24 -9.45 35.86
C CYS A 85 11.86 -9.66 36.48
N TRP A 86 10.97 -10.34 35.77
CA TRP A 86 9.67 -10.77 36.29
C TRP A 86 9.71 -12.29 36.57
N ALA A 87 9.10 -12.70 37.67
CA ALA A 87 8.99 -14.09 38.08
C ALA A 87 7.52 -14.39 38.44
N PRO A 88 6.96 -15.57 38.11
CA PRO A 88 5.56 -15.87 38.38
C PRO A 88 5.25 -16.00 39.88
N SER A 89 4.24 -15.25 40.32
CA SER A 89 3.21 -15.64 41.29
C SER A 89 3.56 -16.59 42.46
N GLY A 90 3.97 -16.00 43.58
CA GLY A 90 3.36 -16.33 44.89
C GLY A 90 4.19 -17.10 45.92
N TYR A 91 4.47 -16.47 47.07
CA TYR A 91 3.97 -16.89 48.40
C TYR A 91 4.18 -15.75 49.43
N TYR A 92 3.51 -15.82 50.59
CA TYR A 92 3.55 -14.77 51.62
C TYR A 92 4.77 -14.87 52.57
N ALA A 93 5.15 -13.71 53.14
CA ALA A 93 6.40 -13.52 53.87
C ALA A 93 6.39 -13.90 55.37
N VAL A 94 7.58 -14.18 55.92
CA VAL A 94 7.88 -14.17 57.37
C VAL A 94 9.23 -13.47 57.61
N PRO A 95 9.35 -12.47 58.52
CA PRO A 95 10.58 -11.69 58.68
C PRO A 95 11.47 -12.12 59.85
N GLY A 96 12.80 -12.05 59.68
CA GLY A 96 13.75 -12.02 60.81
C GLY A 96 15.17 -12.48 60.49
N ASN A 97 16.15 -11.57 60.59
CA ASN A 97 17.58 -11.91 60.68
C ASN A 97 18.29 -11.12 61.81
N PRO A 98 18.27 -11.65 63.03
CA PRO A 98 19.39 -11.68 63.97
C PRO A 98 20.05 -13.09 63.90
N ASP A 99 21.37 -13.29 63.82
CA ASP A 99 22.48 -12.47 64.31
C ASP A 99 23.67 -12.48 63.31
N GLY A 100 24.42 -11.38 63.26
CA GLY A 100 25.49 -11.21 62.25
C GLY A 100 26.85 -11.80 62.62
N ARG A 101 27.45 -12.56 61.69
CA ARG A 101 28.90 -12.58 61.34
C ARG A 101 29.17 -13.50 60.15
N PRO A 102 29.84 -13.04 59.07
CA PRO A 102 30.34 -13.95 58.04
C PRO A 102 31.54 -14.75 58.59
N GLY A 103 31.38 -16.06 58.71
CA GLY A 103 32.48 -16.99 58.96
C GLY A 103 33.30 -17.23 57.69
N SER A 104 34.61 -17.41 57.83
CA SER A 104 35.52 -17.70 56.72
C SER A 104 35.49 -19.18 56.32
N SER A 105 35.20 -19.49 55.05
CA SER A 105 35.93 -20.46 54.21
C SER A 105 35.33 -20.54 52.80
N VAL A 106 36.17 -20.92 51.83
CA VAL A 106 35.79 -21.15 50.42
C VAL A 106 35.59 -22.67 50.18
N VAL A 107 35.05 -22.98 49.00
CA VAL A 107 35.07 -24.23 48.20
C VAL A 107 33.73 -24.97 48.30
N ILE A 108 32.99 -25.18 47.19
CA ILE A 108 33.27 -26.08 46.06
C ILE A 108 32.85 -25.48 44.70
N PHE A 109 33.57 -25.84 43.63
CA PHE A 109 33.08 -25.84 42.24
C PHE A 109 33.17 -27.26 41.69
N GLN A 110 32.18 -27.68 40.90
CA GLN A 110 32.27 -28.82 39.99
C GLN A 110 31.72 -28.39 38.62
N THR A 111 32.40 -28.79 37.55
CA THR A 111 31.95 -28.65 36.17
C THR A 111 31.93 -30.04 35.55
N PHE A 112 30.80 -30.45 35.01
CA PHE A 112 30.69 -31.69 34.25
C PHE A 112 30.90 -31.40 32.77
N THR A 113 31.72 -32.23 32.12
CA THR A 113 31.79 -32.38 30.67
C THR A 113 31.84 -33.88 30.37
N SER A 114 31.03 -34.33 29.42
CA SER A 114 31.02 -35.72 28.96
C SER A 114 32.25 -35.96 28.07
N GLY A 115 33.05 -37.00 28.37
CA GLY A 115 34.25 -37.31 27.58
C GLY A 115 35.45 -37.93 28.31
N PHE A 116 35.22 -38.96 29.14
CA PHE A 116 36.22 -39.92 29.65
C PHE A 116 37.43 -39.47 30.53
N ALA A 117 37.60 -40.22 31.63
CA ALA A 117 38.86 -40.68 32.23
C ALA A 117 39.91 -39.67 32.81
N PHE A 118 39.84 -39.50 34.14
CA PHE A 118 40.97 -39.38 35.09
C PHE A 118 42.12 -38.38 34.85
N ALA A 119 42.03 -37.18 35.46
CA ALA A 119 43.20 -36.35 35.80
C ALA A 119 42.95 -35.35 36.97
N SER A 120 42.73 -35.84 38.19
CA SER A 120 42.47 -34.98 39.37
C SER A 120 43.72 -34.21 39.83
N HIS A 121 43.79 -32.91 39.50
CA HIS A 121 44.88 -32.02 39.89
C HIS A 121 44.45 -31.02 40.98
N THR A 122 44.86 -31.25 42.22
CA THR A 122 44.71 -30.28 43.32
C THR A 122 45.93 -29.37 43.40
N ILE A 123 45.74 -28.08 43.16
CA ILE A 123 46.80 -27.06 43.36
C ILE A 123 46.41 -26.19 44.56
N SER A 124 47.32 -26.07 45.52
CA SER A 124 47.17 -25.23 46.72
C SER A 124 48.39 -24.35 46.89
N PHE A 125 48.19 -23.07 47.20
CA PHE A 125 49.27 -22.13 47.51
C PHE A 125 49.01 -21.43 48.86
N THR A 126 50.06 -21.34 49.66
CA THR A 126 50.11 -20.44 50.83
C THR A 126 51.20 -19.39 50.62
N PRO A 127 51.07 -18.18 51.19
CA PRO A 127 51.93 -17.06 50.81
C PRO A 127 53.29 -17.09 51.55
N ASN A 128 54.34 -17.59 50.88
CA ASN A 128 55.68 -16.94 50.76
C ASN A 128 56.78 -17.88 50.19
N SER A 129 57.00 -17.78 48.87
CA SER A 129 58.29 -17.86 48.15
C SER A 129 59.38 -18.90 48.51
N VAL A 130 59.64 -19.85 47.59
CA VAL A 130 60.83 -19.92 46.69
C VAL A 130 60.71 -21.17 45.78
N VAL A 131 61.39 -21.18 44.62
CA VAL A 131 61.29 -22.20 43.56
C VAL A 131 62.57 -23.04 43.46
N GLU A 132 62.44 -24.35 43.26
CA GLU A 132 63.44 -25.19 42.56
C GLU A 132 62.76 -26.06 41.50
N TYR A 133 63.43 -26.24 40.35
CA TYR A 133 63.06 -27.17 39.28
C TYR A 133 64.06 -28.33 39.23
N PRO A 134 63.60 -29.56 38.98
CA PRO A 134 64.38 -30.57 38.28
C PRO A 134 63.77 -30.84 36.89
N ILE A 135 64.55 -30.58 35.83
CA ILE A 135 64.22 -31.01 34.46
C ILE A 135 64.78 -32.42 34.26
N ALA A 136 63.91 -33.40 33.97
CA ALA A 136 64.28 -34.75 33.56
C ALA A 136 63.24 -35.27 32.54
N THR A 137 63.44 -35.06 31.24
CA THR A 137 64.05 -36.04 30.33
C THR A 137 63.34 -37.41 30.31
N PHE A 138 62.44 -37.59 29.34
CA PHE A 138 62.12 -38.93 28.84
C PHE A 138 63.36 -39.52 28.13
N ALA A 139 63.81 -40.68 28.60
CA ALA A 139 64.69 -41.58 27.85
C ALA A 139 64.32 -43.03 28.26
N PRO A 140 64.16 -43.97 27.31
CA PRO A 140 63.64 -45.31 27.61
C PRO A 140 64.70 -46.21 28.25
N GLN A 141 64.27 -47.16 29.08
CA GLN A 141 65.07 -48.31 29.50
C GLN A 141 64.22 -49.59 29.47
N THR A 142 64.73 -50.59 28.74
CA THR A 142 64.38 -52.01 28.87
C THR A 142 65.47 -52.72 29.70
N PHE A 143 65.43 -54.06 29.76
CA PHE A 143 66.34 -55.00 30.44
C PHE A 143 66.04 -55.32 31.90
N GLY A 144 66.45 -56.52 32.34
CA GLY A 144 66.20 -57.08 33.67
C GLY A 144 67.17 -58.22 34.03
N GLY A 145 67.01 -58.76 35.24
CA GLY A 145 67.87 -59.80 35.85
C GLY A 145 69.18 -59.24 36.46
N GLY A 146 69.64 -59.69 37.63
CA GLY A 146 69.05 -60.62 38.60
C GLY A 146 70.12 -61.17 39.58
N ALA A 147 69.76 -61.44 40.84
CA ALA A 147 70.52 -62.25 41.81
C ALA A 147 69.70 -62.47 43.10
N CYS A 148 69.60 -63.71 43.58
CA CYS A 148 69.02 -64.10 44.88
C CYS A 148 70.06 -64.87 45.71
N ALA A 149 69.69 -65.37 46.90
CA ALA A 149 70.60 -66.05 47.82
C ALA A 149 70.17 -67.50 48.05
N ASP A 150 71.17 -68.37 48.18
CA ASP A 150 71.12 -69.83 48.34
C ASP A 150 71.97 -70.16 49.59
N ALA A 151 71.50 -71.05 50.46
CA ALA A 151 72.05 -71.28 51.82
C ALA A 151 72.83 -72.59 51.99
N ASP A 152 72.49 -73.66 51.28
CA ASP A 152 73.16 -74.97 51.37
C ASP A 152 73.89 -75.38 50.08
N PHE A 153 73.72 -74.60 49.01
CA PHE A 153 74.40 -74.66 47.72
C PHE A 153 73.94 -75.81 46.80
N ASP A 154 72.68 -76.23 46.90
CA ASP A 154 72.05 -77.15 45.92
C ASP A 154 71.82 -76.49 44.54
N GLY A 155 71.61 -75.17 44.51
CA GLY A 155 71.37 -74.35 43.31
C GLY A 155 70.00 -73.66 43.23
N ILE A 156 69.11 -73.87 44.20
CA ILE A 156 67.83 -73.19 44.36
C ILE A 156 68.00 -71.99 45.32
N CYS A 157 67.29 -70.88 45.10
CA CYS A 157 67.32 -69.75 46.02
C CYS A 157 66.37 -69.96 47.21
N ASN A 158 66.76 -69.48 48.39
CA ASN A 158 66.08 -69.64 49.69
C ASN A 158 64.63 -69.10 49.75
N ASP A 159 64.23 -68.29 48.77
CA ASP A 159 62.88 -67.75 48.58
C ASP A 159 61.99 -68.62 47.66
N VAL A 160 62.53 -69.74 47.17
CA VAL A 160 61.88 -70.72 46.28
C VAL A 160 62.07 -72.16 46.76
N ASP A 161 63.10 -72.44 47.56
CA ASP A 161 63.39 -73.77 48.11
C ASP A 161 62.48 -74.15 49.30
N THR A 162 61.98 -75.39 49.27
CA THR A 162 61.17 -76.03 50.32
C THR A 162 62.04 -76.66 51.42
N CYS A 163 63.27 -77.08 51.09
CA CYS A 163 64.22 -77.71 52.01
C CYS A 163 65.55 -76.91 52.15
N PRO A 164 65.53 -75.60 52.46
CA PRO A 164 66.67 -74.65 52.35
C PRO A 164 67.85 -74.83 53.34
N LEU A 165 68.04 -76.05 53.85
CA LEU A 165 69.14 -76.50 54.69
C LEU A 165 69.49 -78.00 54.46
N ASP A 166 68.89 -78.67 53.47
CA ASP A 166 69.08 -80.08 53.14
C ASP A 166 69.10 -80.36 51.63
N ALA A 167 70.25 -80.10 50.99
CA ALA A 167 70.56 -80.35 49.56
C ALA A 167 70.37 -81.81 49.04
N ALA A 168 69.70 -82.69 49.80
CA ALA A 168 69.11 -83.93 49.32
C ALA A 168 67.65 -83.75 48.85
N ASN A 169 66.97 -82.69 49.30
CA ASN A 169 65.57 -82.35 49.09
C ASN A 169 64.57 -83.44 49.55
N ASP A 170 63.29 -83.20 49.29
CA ASP A 170 62.22 -84.20 49.37
C ASP A 170 62.33 -85.17 48.18
N GLY A 171 62.61 -86.44 48.46
CA GLY A 171 63.07 -87.41 47.46
C GLY A 171 61.95 -88.12 46.69
N ASP A 172 60.81 -88.33 47.32
CA ASP A 172 59.62 -88.99 46.76
C ASP A 172 58.36 -88.12 46.79
N HIS A 173 58.51 -86.87 47.27
CA HIS A 173 57.53 -85.80 47.25
C HIS A 173 56.39 -86.00 48.29
N ASP A 174 56.70 -86.61 49.44
CA ASP A 174 55.77 -86.82 50.58
C ASP A 174 55.49 -85.55 51.41
N GLY A 175 56.30 -84.49 51.22
CA GLY A 175 56.28 -83.26 52.00
C GLY A 175 57.38 -83.18 53.07
N ARG A 176 58.38 -84.06 53.05
CA ARG A 176 59.49 -84.10 54.02
C ARG A 176 60.85 -84.19 53.33
N CYS A 177 61.77 -83.33 53.77
CA CYS A 177 63.17 -83.42 53.37
C CYS A 177 63.75 -84.78 53.80
N ALA A 178 64.52 -85.43 52.93
CA ALA A 178 64.92 -86.83 53.09
C ALA A 178 65.73 -87.14 54.38
N ASN A 179 66.26 -86.11 55.06
CA ASN A 179 66.91 -86.25 56.36
C ASN A 179 65.96 -86.46 57.57
N LEU A 180 64.63 -86.41 57.36
CA LEU A 180 63.59 -86.52 58.39
C LEU A 180 62.55 -87.64 58.14
N ASP A 181 62.78 -88.48 57.14
CA ASP A 181 61.84 -89.48 56.64
C ASP A 181 62.21 -90.93 57.08
N ASN A 182 61.22 -91.75 57.42
CA ASN A 182 61.35 -93.17 57.80
C ASN A 182 61.08 -94.17 56.66
N CYS A 183 60.63 -93.72 55.49
CA CYS A 183 60.69 -94.42 54.21
C CYS A 183 61.18 -93.51 53.05
N PRO A 184 62.44 -92.97 53.05
CA PRO A 184 62.96 -91.91 52.14
C PRO A 184 62.90 -92.06 50.60
N ASN A 185 62.17 -93.06 50.08
CA ASN A 185 61.98 -93.39 48.66
C ASN A 185 60.59 -94.07 48.44
N THR A 186 59.63 -93.96 49.36
CA THR A 186 58.32 -94.64 49.33
C THR A 186 57.21 -93.81 50.03
N TYR A 187 56.91 -92.63 49.47
CA TYR A 187 55.81 -91.70 49.77
C TYR A 187 54.90 -92.13 50.94
N ASN A 188 55.17 -91.60 52.13
CA ASN A 188 54.38 -91.86 53.31
C ASN A 188 54.23 -90.63 54.22
N PRO A 189 53.49 -89.56 53.80
CA PRO A 189 53.43 -88.26 54.49
C PRO A 189 53.12 -88.31 56.00
N ALA A 190 52.36 -89.33 56.40
CA ALA A 190 51.96 -89.59 57.79
C ALA A 190 53.07 -90.21 58.66
N GLN A 191 54.14 -90.76 58.06
CA GLN A 191 55.31 -91.35 58.69
C GLN A 191 54.97 -92.44 59.73
N THR A 192 53.88 -93.18 59.48
CA THR A 192 53.35 -94.18 60.41
C THR A 192 54.27 -95.39 60.54
N ASP A 193 54.71 -95.61 61.78
CA ASP A 193 55.47 -96.74 62.28
C ASP A 193 54.77 -97.21 63.57
N ALA A 194 53.74 -98.03 63.42
CA ALA A 194 52.87 -98.47 64.50
C ALA A 194 53.56 -99.47 65.45
N ASN A 195 54.62 -100.14 64.98
CA ASN A 195 55.41 -101.06 65.80
C ASN A 195 56.62 -100.38 66.50
N GLY A 196 57.02 -99.19 66.03
CA GLY A 196 58.02 -98.30 66.65
C GLY A 196 59.48 -98.67 66.36
N ASN A 197 59.77 -99.29 65.20
CA ASN A 197 61.12 -99.78 64.87
C ASN A 197 62.01 -98.80 64.07
N GLY A 198 61.43 -97.74 63.48
CA GLY A 198 62.12 -96.77 62.62
C GLY A 198 61.98 -96.99 61.11
N GLN A 199 61.10 -97.90 60.67
CA GLN A 199 60.74 -98.16 59.27
C GLN A 199 59.21 -98.22 59.17
N GLY A 200 58.61 -97.48 58.24
CA GLY A 200 57.15 -97.29 58.19
C GLY A 200 56.33 -98.54 57.82
N ASP A 201 55.11 -98.61 58.36
CA ASP A 201 54.20 -99.78 58.27
C ASP A 201 53.89 -100.21 56.81
N VAL A 202 53.98 -99.25 55.87
CA VAL A 202 53.68 -99.42 54.43
C VAL A 202 54.64 -100.40 53.72
N CYS A 203 55.62 -100.97 54.43
CA CYS A 203 56.53 -102.00 53.91
C CYS A 203 56.67 -103.26 54.80
N GLU A 204 55.61 -103.65 55.55
CA GLU A 204 55.49 -104.91 56.32
C GLU A 204 54.36 -105.85 55.78
N GLY A 205 53.83 -106.89 56.49
CA GLY A 205 52.96 -107.94 55.87
C GLY A 205 51.98 -108.81 56.72
N GLN A 206 51.12 -109.59 56.03
CA GLN A 206 49.75 -110.10 56.39
C GLN A 206 49.59 -111.37 57.31
N ILE A 207 48.51 -111.42 58.13
CA ILE A 207 47.84 -112.64 58.69
C ILE A 207 46.31 -112.45 58.99
N CYS A 208 45.39 -113.17 58.32
CA CYS A 208 43.91 -113.14 58.50
C CYS A 208 43.34 -113.73 59.82
N GLY A 209 42.26 -113.13 60.33
CA GLY A 209 41.46 -113.56 61.50
C GLY A 209 41.99 -113.01 62.82
N ASN A 210 42.34 -111.72 62.85
CA ASN A 210 43.10 -111.07 63.92
C ASN A 210 42.49 -109.75 64.46
N GLY A 211 41.42 -109.24 63.85
CA GLY A 211 40.78 -107.96 64.18
C GLY A 211 41.41 -106.71 63.52
N LEU A 212 42.27 -106.88 62.53
CA LEU A 212 42.99 -105.83 61.79
C LEU A 212 42.95 -106.16 60.29
N LEU A 213 42.00 -105.57 59.56
CA LEU A 213 41.88 -105.70 58.11
C LEU A 213 43.15 -105.17 57.41
N THR A 214 43.98 -106.05 56.87
CA THR A 214 45.14 -105.65 56.03
C THR A 214 44.75 -105.58 54.56
N SER A 215 45.58 -104.94 53.73
CA SER A 215 45.35 -104.74 52.29
C SER A 215 45.31 -106.02 51.42
N ALA A 216 45.31 -107.20 52.05
CA ALA A 216 45.18 -108.50 51.40
C ALA A 216 44.11 -109.42 52.06
N GLU A 217 43.34 -108.91 53.03
CA GLU A 217 42.03 -109.47 53.42
C GLU A 217 40.90 -108.73 52.66
N GLN A 218 39.77 -109.40 52.38
CA GLN A 218 38.55 -108.70 51.90
C GLN A 218 37.61 -108.32 53.06
N CYS A 219 37.75 -109.00 54.20
CA CYS A 219 37.06 -108.72 55.45
C CYS A 219 37.87 -109.35 56.61
N ASP A 220 37.77 -108.81 57.82
CA ASP A 220 38.20 -109.48 59.06
C ASP A 220 37.18 -109.12 60.15
N ASP A 221 36.47 -110.12 60.67
CA ASP A 221 35.40 -110.00 61.66
C ASP A 221 35.90 -110.23 63.11
N GLY A 222 37.22 -110.19 63.31
CA GLY A 222 37.87 -110.53 64.57
C GLY A 222 37.82 -112.02 64.92
N ASN A 223 37.30 -112.89 64.06
CA ASN A 223 37.24 -114.33 64.30
C ASN A 223 37.42 -115.15 63.00
N ARG A 224 36.77 -116.33 62.87
CA ARG A 224 36.85 -117.26 61.72
C ARG A 224 35.56 -118.10 61.58
N ALA A 225 34.40 -117.45 61.68
CA ALA A 225 33.10 -118.05 61.47
C ALA A 225 32.74 -118.02 59.97
N GLY A 226 31.52 -117.61 59.62
CA GLY A 226 30.93 -117.70 58.30
C GLY A 226 29.42 -117.95 58.41
N GLY A 227 28.64 -117.25 57.59
CA GLY A 227 27.21 -117.01 57.79
C GLY A 227 26.90 -115.76 58.64
N ASP A 228 27.92 -114.96 58.96
CA ASP A 228 27.86 -113.71 59.75
C ASP A 228 28.56 -112.52 59.06
N GLY A 229 28.84 -112.62 57.76
CA GLY A 229 29.28 -111.50 56.91
C GLY A 229 30.76 -111.52 56.51
N CYS A 230 31.56 -112.38 57.14
CA CYS A 230 32.93 -112.68 56.71
C CYS A 230 33.22 -114.18 56.81
N SER A 231 33.79 -114.76 55.75
CA SER A 231 34.13 -116.18 55.73
C SER A 231 35.41 -116.49 56.52
N ALA A 232 35.56 -117.74 56.97
CA ALA A 232 36.77 -118.25 57.61
C ALA A 232 38.07 -118.18 56.78
N ILE A 233 38.03 -117.63 55.55
CA ILE A 233 39.20 -117.32 54.70
C ILE A 233 39.27 -115.83 54.30
N CYS A 234 38.58 -114.95 55.05
CA CYS A 234 38.56 -113.50 54.86
C CYS A 234 37.98 -113.03 53.50
N THR A 235 36.78 -113.54 53.16
CA THR A 235 35.96 -113.14 51.98
C THR A 235 34.50 -112.84 52.35
N ILE A 236 33.84 -111.91 51.65
CA ILE A 236 32.49 -111.41 51.95
C ILE A 236 31.37 -112.41 51.52
N GLU A 237 30.19 -112.30 52.14
CA GLU A 237 28.95 -113.06 51.87
C GLU A 237 27.80 -112.08 51.50
N SER A 238 26.76 -112.49 50.76
CA SER A 238 25.79 -111.59 50.08
C SER A 238 24.31 -111.84 50.44
N THR A 239 23.46 -110.80 50.31
CA THR A 239 22.02 -110.79 50.63
C THR A 239 21.17 -110.07 49.56
N ASP A 240 19.86 -110.31 49.65
CA ASP A 240 18.73 -109.73 48.91
C ASP A 240 17.63 -109.51 49.98
N ALA A 241 17.23 -108.25 50.20
CA ALA A 241 16.42 -107.85 51.34
C ALA A 241 14.91 -107.77 51.06
N ASP A 242 14.48 -107.33 49.88
CA ASP A 242 13.07 -107.16 49.52
C ASP A 242 12.51 -108.22 48.57
N ASN A 243 13.37 -109.03 47.95
CA ASN A 243 13.06 -110.18 47.09
C ASN A 243 12.59 -109.82 45.66
N ASP A 244 13.01 -108.68 45.09
CA ASP A 244 12.74 -108.33 43.69
C ASP A 244 13.56 -109.16 42.66
N GLY A 245 14.75 -109.60 43.04
CA GLY A 245 15.69 -110.39 42.23
C GLY A 245 17.09 -109.79 42.04
N ILE A 246 17.33 -108.55 42.48
CA ILE A 246 18.65 -107.91 42.61
C ILE A 246 19.24 -108.24 44.00
N ASN A 247 20.49 -107.86 44.29
CA ASN A 247 21.12 -108.05 45.60
C ASN A 247 21.44 -106.66 46.18
N ASP A 248 21.38 -106.49 47.51
CA ASP A 248 21.52 -105.22 48.24
C ASP A 248 22.78 -104.37 47.89
N ASN A 249 23.77 -104.97 47.22
CA ASN A 249 25.04 -104.36 46.82
C ASN A 249 25.12 -103.98 45.33
N SER A 250 24.07 -104.26 44.57
CA SER A 250 23.92 -104.06 43.13
C SER A 250 22.53 -103.48 42.80
N ASP A 251 21.79 -103.12 43.84
CA ASP A 251 20.41 -102.63 43.84
C ASP A 251 20.43 -101.14 44.18
N ASN A 252 19.76 -100.31 43.38
CA ASN A 252 19.63 -98.88 43.63
C ASN A 252 18.44 -98.51 44.52
N CYS A 253 17.53 -99.44 44.82
CA CYS A 253 16.53 -99.30 45.90
C CYS A 253 16.50 -100.51 46.85
N PRO A 254 17.56 -100.77 47.67
CA PRO A 254 17.75 -102.00 48.50
C PRO A 254 16.67 -102.40 49.54
N THR A 255 15.52 -101.73 49.55
CA THR A 255 14.34 -102.10 50.36
C THR A 255 12.99 -101.86 49.65
N THR A 256 13.01 -101.45 48.37
CA THR A 256 11.83 -100.98 47.62
C THR A 256 11.81 -101.51 46.17
N SER A 257 11.58 -102.82 46.06
CA SER A 257 11.46 -103.65 44.85
C SER A 257 11.26 -102.93 43.52
N ASN A 258 12.35 -102.75 42.78
CA ASN A 258 12.40 -102.04 41.51
C ASN A 258 13.23 -102.81 40.46
N ALA A 259 12.77 -104.00 40.05
CA ALA A 259 13.52 -104.92 39.19
C ALA A 259 13.79 -104.41 37.74
N ASN A 260 13.37 -103.19 37.41
CA ASN A 260 13.80 -102.42 36.23
C ASN A 260 15.13 -101.67 36.45
N GLN A 261 15.48 -101.36 37.70
CA GLN A 261 16.64 -100.56 38.13
C GLN A 261 16.71 -99.24 37.34
N ALA A 262 15.55 -98.58 37.26
CA ALA A 262 15.46 -97.26 36.67
C ALA A 262 16.01 -96.22 37.66
N ASN A 263 16.62 -95.19 37.07
CA ASN A 263 17.38 -94.14 37.71
C ASN A 263 17.58 -93.07 36.61
N ASN A 264 16.73 -92.06 36.60
CA ASN A 264 16.63 -91.08 35.52
C ASN A 264 17.69 -89.96 35.61
N ASP A 265 18.03 -89.49 36.82
CA ASP A 265 19.06 -88.48 37.09
C ASP A 265 20.52 -89.02 37.11
N HIS A 266 20.69 -90.32 37.29
CA HIS A 266 21.97 -91.04 37.49
C HIS A 266 22.66 -90.84 38.86
N ASP A 267 21.90 -90.69 39.95
CA ASP A 267 22.38 -90.68 41.35
C ASP A 267 22.56 -92.10 41.98
N ALA A 268 22.68 -92.23 43.31
CA ALA A 268 22.80 -93.47 44.06
C ALA A 268 21.49 -94.21 44.42
N GLN A 269 20.32 -93.58 44.21
CA GLN A 269 18.96 -94.10 44.41
C GLN A 269 18.33 -94.40 43.03
N GLY A 270 17.03 -94.17 42.85
CA GLY A 270 16.33 -94.17 41.56
C GLY A 270 14.81 -94.30 41.69
N ASP A 271 14.12 -94.33 40.55
CA ASP A 271 12.70 -93.95 40.30
C ASP A 271 11.60 -94.66 41.14
N ALA A 272 11.98 -95.56 42.05
CA ALA A 272 11.07 -96.26 42.95
C ALA A 272 11.29 -95.90 44.43
N CYS A 273 12.35 -95.16 44.74
CA CYS A 273 12.75 -94.79 46.11
C CYS A 273 13.41 -93.41 46.24
N ASP A 274 13.75 -92.72 45.15
CA ASP A 274 13.96 -91.28 45.18
C ASP A 274 12.61 -90.54 45.42
N PRO A 275 12.64 -89.32 45.97
CA PRO A 275 11.51 -88.37 45.91
C PRO A 275 11.73 -87.17 44.96
N ASP A 276 12.76 -87.17 44.11
CA ASP A 276 13.15 -86.10 43.17
C ASP A 276 13.77 -86.77 41.91
N ASP A 277 12.97 -87.50 41.13
CA ASP A 277 13.41 -88.45 40.08
C ASP A 277 14.32 -87.88 38.96
N ASP A 278 14.42 -86.55 38.79
CA ASP A 278 15.37 -85.92 37.86
C ASP A 278 16.35 -84.90 38.50
N ASN A 279 16.27 -84.71 39.81
CA ASN A 279 17.15 -83.89 40.65
C ASN A 279 17.19 -82.38 40.32
N ASP A 280 16.08 -81.81 39.81
CA ASP A 280 15.96 -80.37 39.60
C ASP A 280 15.68 -79.57 40.91
N GLY A 281 15.10 -80.23 41.92
CA GLY A 281 14.69 -79.65 43.20
C GLY A 281 13.18 -79.54 43.42
N ALA A 282 12.35 -79.91 42.44
CA ALA A 282 10.94 -80.23 42.57
C ALA A 282 10.78 -81.72 42.95
N LEU A 283 9.95 -82.00 43.96
CA LEU A 283 9.67 -83.38 44.34
C LEU A 283 8.51 -83.91 43.49
N ASP A 284 8.57 -85.14 42.98
CA ASP A 284 7.56 -85.76 42.07
C ASP A 284 6.09 -85.67 42.54
N THR A 285 5.86 -85.47 43.84
CA THR A 285 4.52 -85.20 44.41
C THR A 285 3.96 -83.78 44.17
N ALA A 286 4.76 -82.89 43.61
CA ALA A 286 4.48 -81.48 43.34
C ALA A 286 5.12 -80.98 42.02
N ASP A 287 5.75 -81.89 41.28
CA ASP A 287 6.39 -81.66 39.99
C ASP A 287 5.42 -82.02 38.85
N ASN A 288 5.34 -81.16 37.83
CA ASN A 288 4.52 -81.39 36.63
C ASN A 288 5.27 -82.07 35.46
N CYS A 289 6.60 -82.21 35.54
CA CYS A 289 7.43 -82.94 34.58
C CYS A 289 8.41 -83.91 35.26
N SER A 290 7.95 -84.72 36.22
CA SER A 290 8.70 -85.68 37.11
C SER A 290 9.69 -86.71 36.52
N LEU A 291 10.16 -86.54 35.28
CA LEU A 291 11.29 -87.25 34.66
C LEU A 291 12.11 -86.33 33.72
N THR A 292 11.86 -85.01 33.70
CA THR A 292 12.37 -84.04 32.70
C THR A 292 12.48 -82.62 33.27
N SER A 293 13.39 -82.46 34.24
CA SER A 293 13.97 -81.24 34.81
C SER A 293 13.49 -79.89 34.25
N ASN A 294 12.59 -79.25 34.99
CA ASN A 294 12.02 -77.92 34.79
C ASN A 294 11.87 -77.18 36.13
N ALA A 295 12.99 -76.78 36.74
CA ALA A 295 13.02 -76.23 38.11
C ALA A 295 12.30 -74.86 38.30
N ASP A 296 11.74 -74.28 37.24
CA ASP A 296 10.81 -73.14 37.28
C ASP A 296 9.33 -73.54 37.31
N GLN A 297 9.01 -74.81 37.01
CA GLN A 297 7.69 -75.43 37.04
C GLN A 297 6.69 -74.66 36.17
N ALA A 298 7.13 -74.35 34.95
CA ALA A 298 6.31 -73.73 33.92
C ALA A 298 5.11 -74.63 33.55
N ASN A 299 3.95 -73.99 33.38
CA ASN A 299 2.63 -74.57 33.16
C ASN A 299 1.74 -73.45 32.64
N ASN A 300 1.71 -73.26 31.33
CA ASN A 300 1.07 -72.11 30.71
C ASN A 300 -0.48 -72.23 30.66
N ASP A 301 -1.00 -73.44 30.44
CA ASP A 301 -2.45 -73.70 30.27
C ASP A 301 -3.24 -73.98 31.57
N GLY A 302 -2.57 -74.47 32.63
CA GLY A 302 -3.18 -74.89 33.90
C GLY A 302 -3.42 -76.41 34.06
N ASP A 303 -2.84 -77.28 33.24
CA ASP A 303 -2.96 -78.74 33.31
C ASP A 303 -2.15 -79.38 34.47
N THR A 304 -2.05 -80.71 34.48
CA THR A 304 -1.19 -81.55 35.29
C THR A 304 0.23 -81.73 34.76
N GLN A 305 0.50 -81.39 33.50
CA GLN A 305 1.80 -81.48 32.84
C GLN A 305 2.52 -80.11 32.84
N GLY A 306 3.74 -80.02 32.32
CA GLY A 306 4.49 -78.76 32.22
C GLY A 306 5.11 -78.55 30.86
N ASP A 307 5.36 -77.28 30.53
CA ASP A 307 5.70 -76.82 29.17
C ASP A 307 6.86 -77.61 28.51
N ILE A 308 7.89 -78.01 29.27
CA ILE A 308 9.02 -78.78 28.69
C ILE A 308 8.67 -80.23 28.31
N CYS A 309 7.55 -80.75 28.80
CA CYS A 309 7.16 -82.15 28.66
C CYS A 309 5.76 -82.38 28.09
N ASP A 310 4.90 -81.37 27.95
CA ASP A 310 3.68 -81.44 27.14
C ASP A 310 3.99 -81.35 25.63
N ALA A 311 2.97 -81.12 24.81
CA ALA A 311 3.04 -80.96 23.35
C ALA A 311 1.81 -80.21 22.77
N ASP A 312 1.17 -79.36 23.58
CA ASP A 312 -0.01 -78.51 23.29
C ASP A 312 -0.06 -77.45 24.41
N ASP A 313 1.03 -76.67 24.57
CA ASP A 313 1.39 -75.87 25.78
C ASP A 313 0.37 -74.77 26.19
N ASP A 314 -0.66 -74.48 25.40
CA ASP A 314 -1.79 -73.61 25.76
C ASP A 314 -3.19 -74.26 25.63
N ASN A 315 -3.23 -75.54 25.22
CA ASN A 315 -4.42 -76.37 25.04
C ASN A 315 -5.42 -75.88 23.96
N ASP A 316 -4.98 -75.16 22.92
CA ASP A 316 -5.86 -74.75 21.81
C ASP A 316 -6.35 -75.92 20.92
N SER A 317 -5.65 -77.07 20.97
CA SER A 317 -5.76 -78.28 20.12
C SER A 317 -4.79 -78.35 18.92
N LEU A 318 -3.76 -77.50 18.88
CA LEU A 318 -2.61 -77.56 17.98
C LEU A 318 -1.35 -77.81 18.78
N ALA A 319 -0.51 -78.74 18.30
CA ALA A 319 0.76 -79.03 18.96
C ALA A 319 1.82 -78.00 18.56
N ASP A 320 2.56 -77.46 19.52
CA ASP A 320 3.59 -76.41 19.43
C ASP A 320 4.52 -76.54 18.21
N GLY A 321 4.91 -77.76 17.81
CA GLY A 321 5.67 -78.03 16.58
C GLY A 321 4.91 -77.80 15.25
N SER A 322 3.70 -77.24 15.27
CA SER A 322 2.82 -76.93 14.14
C SER A 322 1.94 -75.70 14.39
N ASP A 323 2.22 -74.98 15.48
CA ASP A 323 1.54 -73.78 15.95
C ASP A 323 2.46 -72.56 15.77
N ASN A 324 1.92 -71.40 15.39
CA ASN A 324 2.66 -70.14 15.32
C ASN A 324 2.66 -69.35 16.65
N CYS A 325 1.81 -69.69 17.62
CA CYS A 325 1.79 -69.11 18.96
C CYS A 325 1.76 -70.13 20.12
N PRO A 326 2.79 -71.01 20.29
CA PRO A 326 2.87 -72.09 21.30
C PRO A 326 2.52 -71.83 22.77
N PHE A 327 2.25 -70.60 23.18
CA PHE A 327 1.88 -70.22 24.54
C PHE A 327 0.62 -69.32 24.61
N ALA A 328 -0.10 -69.10 23.50
CA ALA A 328 -1.14 -68.08 23.37
C ALA A 328 -2.30 -68.46 22.40
N ALA A 329 -2.99 -69.54 22.75
CA ALA A 329 -4.11 -70.21 22.07
C ALA A 329 -4.84 -69.45 20.95
N ASN A 330 -4.57 -69.82 19.70
CA ASN A 330 -5.07 -69.17 18.48
C ASN A 330 -5.43 -70.21 17.38
N ALA A 331 -6.44 -71.03 17.66
CA ALA A 331 -6.78 -72.21 16.85
C ALA A 331 -7.29 -71.95 15.40
N ASP A 332 -7.34 -70.69 14.97
CA ASP A 332 -7.51 -70.26 13.59
C ASP A 332 -6.19 -70.05 12.83
N GLN A 333 -5.07 -69.88 13.55
CA GLN A 333 -3.70 -69.71 13.04
C GLN A 333 -3.60 -68.54 12.06
N SER A 334 -4.07 -67.38 12.53
CA SER A 334 -3.87 -66.12 11.83
C SER A 334 -2.40 -65.68 11.96
N ASP A 335 -1.90 -65.12 10.86
CA ASP A 335 -0.50 -64.80 10.51
C ASP A 335 -0.63 -63.76 9.39
N LEU A 336 -0.88 -62.50 9.79
CA LEU A 336 -1.32 -61.44 8.89
C LEU A 336 -0.23 -60.97 7.93
N ASP A 337 1.01 -60.86 8.39
CA ASP A 337 2.18 -60.43 7.61
C ASP A 337 2.92 -61.57 6.87
N GLY A 338 2.86 -62.81 7.39
CA GLY A 338 3.62 -63.96 6.93
C GLY A 338 5.02 -64.13 7.54
N ASP A 339 5.31 -63.55 8.71
CA ASP A 339 6.54 -63.76 9.51
C ASP A 339 6.65 -65.22 10.00
N ALA A 340 5.50 -65.82 10.32
CA ALA A 340 5.29 -67.12 10.98
C ALA A 340 5.44 -67.16 12.51
N GLN A 341 5.46 -66.00 13.15
CA GLN A 341 4.75 -65.78 14.42
C GLN A 341 3.24 -65.59 14.11
N GLY A 342 2.38 -65.15 15.03
CA GLY A 342 0.93 -65.03 14.78
C GLY A 342 0.23 -64.00 15.64
N ASP A 343 -0.92 -63.51 15.16
CA ASP A 343 -1.69 -62.36 15.68
C ASP A 343 -2.08 -62.44 17.18
N ALA A 344 -1.90 -63.58 17.83
CA ALA A 344 -2.18 -63.78 19.27
C ALA A 344 -0.94 -63.67 20.17
N CYS A 345 0.26 -63.69 19.58
CA CYS A 345 1.54 -63.68 20.27
C CYS A 345 2.60 -62.77 19.64
N ASP A 346 2.32 -62.15 18.50
CA ASP A 346 3.12 -61.03 18.01
C ASP A 346 2.94 -59.77 18.86
N GLY A 347 3.60 -58.70 18.44
CA GLY A 347 3.44 -57.34 18.95
C GLY A 347 3.78 -56.29 17.90
N ASP A 348 3.56 -56.63 16.62
CA ASP A 348 3.69 -55.82 15.40
C ASP A 348 2.90 -56.57 14.28
N ASP A 349 1.60 -56.83 14.50
CA ASP A 349 0.75 -57.78 13.73
C ASP A 349 0.81 -57.67 12.19
N ASP A 350 1.20 -56.53 11.61
CA ASP A 350 1.38 -56.36 10.15
C ASP A 350 2.80 -55.93 9.71
N ASN A 351 3.77 -55.95 10.64
CA ASN A 351 5.21 -55.71 10.44
C ASN A 351 5.60 -54.33 9.88
N ASP A 352 4.87 -53.26 10.23
CA ASP A 352 5.19 -51.90 9.80
C ASP A 352 6.30 -51.20 10.63
N ALA A 353 6.63 -51.79 11.81
CA ALA A 353 7.52 -51.29 12.87
C ALA A 353 6.88 -50.41 13.96
N VAL A 354 5.55 -50.39 14.07
CA VAL A 354 4.75 -49.89 15.19
C VAL A 354 4.10 -51.07 15.91
N ALA A 355 4.27 -51.14 17.22
CA ALA A 355 3.70 -52.23 18.02
C ALA A 355 2.21 -51.95 18.33
N ASP A 356 1.33 -52.90 18.02
CA ASP A 356 -0.14 -52.85 18.15
C ASP A 356 -0.68 -52.16 19.42
N THR A 357 -0.02 -52.35 20.57
CA THR A 357 -0.35 -51.65 21.83
C THR A 357 -0.26 -50.10 21.79
N GLY A 358 0.29 -49.53 20.71
CA GLY A 358 0.37 -48.10 20.43
C GLY A 358 0.21 -47.77 18.94
N ASP A 359 -0.40 -48.68 18.18
CA ASP A 359 -0.77 -48.54 16.78
C ASP A 359 -2.26 -48.15 16.66
N ASN A 360 -2.60 -47.24 15.76
CA ASN A 360 -3.99 -46.86 15.46
C ASN A 360 -4.63 -47.69 14.31
N CYS A 361 -3.86 -48.48 13.57
CA CYS A 361 -4.31 -49.40 12.52
C CYS A 361 -3.57 -50.75 12.56
N ALA A 362 -3.55 -51.42 13.73
CA ALA A 362 -2.94 -52.72 14.05
C ALA A 362 -3.34 -53.96 13.20
N THR A 363 -3.87 -53.79 11.98
CA THR A 363 -4.06 -54.83 10.96
C THR A 363 -3.89 -54.28 9.52
N VAL A 364 -3.43 -53.04 9.35
CA VAL A 364 -3.25 -52.32 8.07
C VAL A 364 -2.09 -51.31 8.14
N SER A 365 -0.86 -51.81 7.89
CA SER A 365 0.43 -51.08 7.94
C SER A 365 0.40 -49.59 7.57
N ASN A 366 0.66 -48.74 8.56
CA ASN A 366 0.67 -47.27 8.46
C ASN A 366 1.74 -46.62 9.36
N ALA A 367 3.02 -46.92 9.09
CA ALA A 367 4.15 -46.57 9.96
C ALA A 367 4.44 -45.07 10.17
N ASP A 368 3.66 -44.18 9.55
CA ASP A 368 3.61 -42.74 9.84
C ASP A 368 2.54 -42.34 10.88
N GLN A 369 1.61 -43.25 11.20
CA GLN A 369 0.60 -43.15 12.28
C GLN A 369 -0.22 -41.86 12.17
N THR A 370 -0.79 -41.64 10.99
CA THR A 370 -1.71 -40.53 10.77
C THR A 370 -3.10 -40.87 11.34
N ASP A 371 -3.69 -39.83 11.93
CA ASP A 371 -4.91 -39.79 12.77
C ASP A 371 -5.38 -38.34 12.60
N LEU A 372 -6.06 -38.07 11.49
CA LEU A 372 -6.33 -36.71 11.03
C LEU A 372 -7.38 -35.98 11.90
N ASP A 373 -8.39 -36.70 12.38
CA ASP A 373 -9.47 -36.17 13.23
C ASP A 373 -9.18 -36.21 14.75
N GLY A 374 -8.33 -37.15 15.21
CA GLY A 374 -8.05 -37.41 16.61
C GLY A 374 -9.00 -38.40 17.31
N ASP A 375 -9.72 -39.26 16.57
CA ASP A 375 -10.54 -40.36 17.11
C ASP A 375 -9.68 -41.47 17.75
N ALA A 376 -8.46 -41.67 17.23
CA ALA A 376 -7.50 -42.73 17.52
C ALA A 376 -7.73 -44.08 16.81
N GLN A 377 -8.60 -44.12 15.80
CA GLN A 377 -8.37 -44.94 14.60
C GLN A 377 -7.43 -44.18 13.63
N GLY A 378 -6.83 -44.81 12.64
CA GLY A 378 -5.91 -44.14 11.69
C GLY A 378 -6.42 -44.13 10.26
N ASP A 379 -5.96 -43.14 9.47
CA ASP A 379 -6.40 -42.90 8.09
C ASP A 379 -6.27 -44.14 7.18
N ALA A 380 -5.32 -45.03 7.47
CA ALA A 380 -5.11 -46.25 6.69
C ALA A 380 -6.20 -47.33 6.88
N CYS A 381 -7.00 -47.22 7.95
CA CYS A 381 -8.02 -48.19 8.33
C CYS A 381 -9.37 -47.56 8.70
N ASP A 382 -9.51 -46.23 8.69
CA ASP A 382 -10.82 -45.56 8.73
C ASP A 382 -11.56 -45.58 7.38
N LEU A 383 -12.67 -44.85 7.33
CA LEU A 383 -13.60 -44.73 6.21
C LEU A 383 -14.22 -43.31 6.13
N ASP A 384 -13.78 -42.36 6.96
CA ASP A 384 -14.27 -40.98 7.10
C ASP A 384 -13.13 -40.14 7.74
N ASP A 385 -11.95 -40.08 7.08
CA ASP A 385 -10.65 -39.65 7.65
C ASP A 385 -10.65 -38.33 8.46
N ASP A 386 -11.56 -37.39 8.20
CA ASP A 386 -11.70 -36.13 8.95
C ASP A 386 -13.01 -35.98 9.76
N ASN A 387 -13.83 -37.04 9.79
CA ASN A 387 -15.06 -37.22 10.55
C ASN A 387 -16.17 -36.17 10.29
N ASP A 388 -16.25 -35.61 9.09
CA ASP A 388 -17.36 -34.72 8.71
C ASP A 388 -18.71 -35.46 8.56
N GLY A 389 -18.65 -36.77 8.28
CA GLY A 389 -19.80 -37.65 8.03
C GLY A 389 -20.03 -38.04 6.57
N ILE A 390 -19.10 -37.70 5.66
CA ILE A 390 -19.04 -38.15 4.27
C ILE A 390 -17.82 -39.05 4.09
N ALA A 391 -18.05 -40.36 4.03
CA ALA A 391 -16.99 -41.34 3.83
C ALA A 391 -16.15 -41.09 2.55
N ASP A 392 -14.82 -41.10 2.66
CA ASP A 392 -13.81 -40.70 1.65
C ASP A 392 -14.06 -41.22 0.23
N THR A 393 -14.58 -42.45 0.08
CA THR A 393 -14.99 -43.00 -1.24
C THR A 393 -16.12 -42.25 -1.96
N ALA A 394 -16.74 -41.27 -1.31
CA ALA A 394 -17.81 -40.41 -1.81
C ALA A 394 -17.58 -38.92 -1.50
N ASP A 395 -16.44 -38.58 -0.90
CA ASP A 395 -16.04 -37.23 -0.52
C ASP A 395 -15.18 -36.59 -1.63
N ASN A 396 -15.37 -35.30 -1.92
CA ASN A 396 -14.51 -34.52 -2.80
C ASN A 396 -13.31 -33.86 -2.10
N CYS A 397 -13.29 -33.82 -0.77
CA CYS A 397 -12.21 -33.33 0.08
C CYS A 397 -11.91 -34.24 1.29
N ALA A 398 -11.68 -35.53 1.03
CA ALA A 398 -11.39 -36.63 1.97
C ALA A 398 -10.23 -36.45 3.00
N THR A 399 -9.71 -35.25 3.20
CA THR A 399 -8.77 -34.88 4.28
C THR A 399 -8.99 -33.45 4.82
N VAL A 400 -10.11 -32.80 4.48
CA VAL A 400 -10.48 -31.43 4.88
C VAL A 400 -12.01 -31.26 5.03
N SER A 401 -12.57 -31.79 6.12
CA SER A 401 -13.98 -31.72 6.57
C SER A 401 -14.82 -30.58 5.95
N ASN A 402 -15.69 -30.92 4.98
CA ASN A 402 -16.39 -29.96 4.12
C ASN A 402 -17.92 -30.15 3.97
N ALA A 403 -18.56 -31.01 4.79
CA ALA A 403 -19.88 -31.68 4.77
C ALA A 403 -21.10 -31.08 4.03
N SER A 404 -21.01 -29.83 3.57
CA SER A 404 -21.75 -29.32 2.41
C SER A 404 -21.47 -30.06 1.10
N GLN A 405 -20.25 -30.59 0.89
CA GLN A 405 -19.79 -31.13 -0.41
C GLN A 405 -20.03 -30.11 -1.53
N LEU A 406 -19.42 -28.93 -1.38
CA LEU A 406 -19.43 -27.89 -2.40
C LEU A 406 -18.31 -28.16 -3.42
N ASP A 407 -18.60 -27.83 -4.67
CA ASP A 407 -17.87 -28.17 -5.89
C ASP A 407 -18.32 -27.09 -6.90
N THR A 408 -17.66 -25.94 -6.87
CA THR A 408 -18.13 -24.72 -7.55
C THR A 408 -17.91 -24.73 -9.07
N ASP A 409 -16.80 -25.29 -9.56
CA ASP A 409 -16.52 -25.45 -11.00
C ASP A 409 -17.12 -26.76 -11.59
N GLY A 410 -17.08 -27.86 -10.84
CA GLY A 410 -17.47 -29.21 -11.27
C GLY A 410 -16.31 -30.17 -11.63
N ASP A 411 -15.07 -29.91 -11.22
CA ASP A 411 -13.89 -30.79 -11.38
C ASP A 411 -14.02 -32.11 -10.58
N ALA A 412 -14.66 -32.03 -9.41
CA ALA A 412 -14.77 -33.04 -8.35
C ALA A 412 -13.60 -33.16 -7.34
N LEU A 413 -12.75 -32.13 -7.24
CA LEU A 413 -12.33 -31.58 -5.94
C LEU A 413 -13.49 -30.78 -5.30
N GLY A 414 -13.24 -30.00 -4.25
CA GLY A 414 -14.24 -29.11 -3.65
C GLY A 414 -13.65 -27.93 -2.91
N ASP A 415 -14.48 -26.92 -2.65
CA ASP A 415 -14.19 -25.56 -2.13
C ASP A 415 -13.52 -25.52 -0.72
N ALA A 416 -13.08 -26.66 -0.18
CA ALA A 416 -12.32 -26.78 1.06
C ALA A 416 -10.90 -27.31 0.86
N CYS A 417 -10.61 -27.91 -0.30
CA CYS A 417 -9.35 -28.60 -0.60
C CYS A 417 -8.81 -28.35 -2.01
N ASP A 418 -9.57 -27.66 -2.88
CA ASP A 418 -8.99 -27.03 -4.07
C ASP A 418 -8.15 -25.80 -3.68
N ALA A 419 -7.63 -25.10 -4.70
CA ALA A 419 -6.88 -23.86 -4.59
C ALA A 419 -7.09 -22.95 -5.83
N ASP A 420 -8.17 -23.18 -6.59
CA ASP A 420 -8.65 -22.43 -7.76
C ASP A 420 -10.16 -22.76 -7.92
N ASP A 421 -10.96 -22.46 -6.88
CA ASP A 421 -12.37 -22.92 -6.65
C ASP A 421 -13.36 -22.80 -7.84
N ASP A 422 -13.02 -22.06 -8.91
CA ASP A 422 -13.85 -21.88 -10.11
C ASP A 422 -13.14 -22.11 -11.49
N ASP A 423 -11.93 -22.69 -11.51
CA ASP A 423 -11.05 -22.95 -12.69
C ASP A 423 -10.83 -21.72 -13.60
N ASP A 424 -10.79 -20.53 -12.99
CA ASP A 424 -10.34 -19.28 -13.60
C ASP A 424 -8.90 -19.36 -14.13
N SER A 425 -8.01 -20.06 -13.38
CA SER A 425 -6.54 -19.97 -13.39
C SER A 425 -5.93 -18.86 -12.49
N VAL A 426 -6.67 -18.34 -11.51
CA VAL A 426 -6.19 -17.44 -10.44
C VAL A 426 -6.65 -18.00 -9.10
N GLY A 427 -5.80 -18.81 -8.47
CA GLY A 427 -6.12 -19.43 -7.19
C GLY A 427 -6.46 -18.47 -6.05
N ASP A 428 -7.44 -18.86 -5.23
CA ASP A 428 -8.16 -18.14 -4.16
C ASP A 428 -7.32 -17.26 -3.22
N ALA A 429 -6.03 -17.57 -3.06
CA ALA A 429 -5.11 -16.79 -2.23
C ALA A 429 -4.62 -15.48 -2.87
N ASP A 430 -4.68 -15.36 -4.19
CA ASP A 430 -4.37 -14.14 -4.97
C ASP A 430 -5.62 -13.56 -5.68
N ASP A 431 -6.77 -14.25 -5.63
CA ASP A 431 -8.05 -13.89 -6.24
C ASP A 431 -8.86 -12.86 -5.41
N ASN A 432 -9.68 -12.04 -6.09
CA ASN A 432 -10.68 -11.14 -5.50
C ASN A 432 -12.14 -11.63 -5.62
N CYS A 433 -12.43 -12.70 -6.38
CA CYS A 433 -13.77 -13.28 -6.59
C CYS A 433 -13.76 -14.82 -6.69
N SER A 434 -13.15 -15.51 -5.72
CA SER A 434 -12.88 -16.96 -5.71
C SER A 434 -14.06 -17.94 -5.66
N LEU A 435 -15.19 -17.60 -6.27
CA LEU A 435 -16.35 -18.44 -6.56
C LEU A 435 -17.08 -17.99 -7.85
N VAL A 436 -16.50 -17.05 -8.62
CA VAL A 436 -17.08 -16.36 -9.79
C VAL A 436 -16.01 -15.93 -10.83
N SER A 437 -15.35 -16.91 -11.46
CA SER A 437 -14.23 -16.77 -12.42
C SER A 437 -14.11 -15.43 -13.19
N ASN A 438 -13.05 -14.67 -12.91
CA ASN A 438 -12.80 -13.32 -13.39
C ASN A 438 -11.31 -12.98 -13.66
N ASN A 439 -10.64 -13.73 -14.54
CA ASN A 439 -9.18 -13.77 -14.76
C ASN A 439 -8.49 -12.41 -15.06
N ASP A 440 -9.24 -11.35 -15.35
CA ASP A 440 -8.70 -9.98 -15.43
C ASP A 440 -8.48 -9.29 -14.08
N GLN A 441 -9.06 -9.83 -13.00
CA GLN A 441 -8.88 -9.44 -11.59
C GLN A 441 -9.17 -7.95 -11.37
N LEU A 442 -10.23 -7.47 -12.01
CA LEU A 442 -10.72 -6.11 -11.85
C LEU A 442 -11.40 -5.93 -10.48
N ASN A 443 -11.15 -4.76 -9.90
CA ASN A 443 -11.78 -4.21 -8.70
C ASN A 443 -11.71 -2.68 -8.92
N THR A 444 -12.85 -2.06 -9.20
CA THR A 444 -12.91 -0.70 -9.75
C THR A 444 -12.79 0.39 -8.68
N ASP A 445 -13.38 0.22 -7.50
CA ASP A 445 -13.35 1.22 -6.42
C ASP A 445 -12.13 1.11 -5.45
N GLY A 446 -11.61 -0.10 -5.24
CA GLY A 446 -10.54 -0.42 -4.28
C GLY A 446 -10.97 -0.93 -2.90
N ALA A 447 -12.21 -1.38 -2.71
CA ALA A 447 -12.74 -1.84 -1.42
C ALA A 447 -12.43 -3.31 -1.10
N GLY A 448 -13.27 -3.96 -0.29
CA GLY A 448 -12.96 -5.22 0.41
C GLY A 448 -14.12 -6.20 0.44
N ASP A 449 -14.93 -6.14 -0.61
CA ASP A 449 -16.23 -6.76 -0.80
C ASP A 449 -16.11 -7.89 -1.84
N GLY A 450 -15.34 -7.63 -2.90
CA GLY A 450 -14.95 -8.56 -3.94
C GLY A 450 -14.07 -7.89 -5.02
N GLY A 451 -14.29 -8.28 -6.27
CA GLY A 451 -13.98 -7.52 -7.49
C GLY A 451 -15.21 -7.45 -8.40
N ASP A 452 -15.07 -6.86 -9.59
CA ASP A 452 -16.17 -6.48 -10.52
C ASP A 452 -17.01 -7.67 -11.07
N ALA A 453 -16.74 -8.90 -10.62
CA ALA A 453 -17.51 -10.10 -10.98
C ALA A 453 -18.38 -10.64 -9.82
N CYS A 454 -18.10 -10.24 -8.58
CA CYS A 454 -18.73 -10.75 -7.37
C CYS A 454 -19.16 -9.66 -6.37
N ASP A 455 -18.78 -8.40 -6.59
CA ASP A 455 -19.49 -7.25 -6.03
C ASP A 455 -20.87 -7.08 -6.71
N ALA A 456 -21.60 -6.05 -6.31
CA ALA A 456 -22.89 -5.65 -6.89
C ALA A 456 -23.13 -4.13 -6.76
N ASP A 457 -22.05 -3.35 -6.64
CA ASP A 457 -21.97 -1.88 -6.59
C ASP A 457 -20.50 -1.53 -6.98
N ASP A 458 -20.05 -1.95 -8.17
CA ASP A 458 -18.61 -2.07 -8.58
C ASP A 458 -17.72 -0.82 -8.36
N ASP A 459 -18.32 0.38 -8.35
CA ASP A 459 -17.64 1.65 -8.08
C ASP A 459 -17.98 2.29 -6.71
N ASN A 460 -18.88 1.66 -5.96
CA ASN A 460 -19.34 1.99 -4.62
C ASN A 460 -19.99 3.39 -4.47
N ASP A 461 -20.66 3.91 -5.50
CA ASP A 461 -21.48 5.13 -5.38
C ASP A 461 -22.76 4.95 -4.53
N GLY A 462 -23.26 3.71 -4.46
CA GLY A 462 -24.50 3.33 -3.78
C GLY A 462 -25.69 3.02 -4.72
N VAL A 463 -25.45 2.90 -6.03
CA VAL A 463 -26.40 2.44 -7.05
C VAL A 463 -25.87 1.14 -7.67
N ALA A 464 -26.25 0.01 -7.08
CA ALA A 464 -25.97 -1.33 -7.61
C ALA A 464 -26.16 -1.48 -9.14
N ASP A 465 -25.12 -1.97 -9.83
CA ASP A 465 -24.92 -2.13 -11.28
C ASP A 465 -26.17 -2.50 -12.08
N THR A 466 -26.99 -3.41 -11.56
CA THR A 466 -28.26 -3.82 -12.20
C THR A 466 -29.31 -2.70 -12.37
N ALA A 467 -29.08 -1.54 -11.76
CA ALA A 467 -29.89 -0.32 -11.84
C ALA A 467 -29.06 0.93 -12.20
N ASP A 468 -27.76 0.76 -12.42
CA ASP A 468 -26.79 1.81 -12.76
C ASP A 468 -26.71 2.01 -14.28
N ASN A 469 -26.45 3.23 -14.72
CA ASN A 469 -26.13 3.58 -16.10
C ASN A 469 -24.62 3.80 -16.37
N CYS A 470 -23.77 3.83 -15.32
CA CYS A 470 -22.32 3.98 -15.40
C CYS A 470 -21.57 3.13 -14.36
N SER A 471 -21.85 1.82 -14.33
CA SER A 471 -21.38 0.85 -13.31
C SER A 471 -19.88 0.59 -13.15
N LEU A 472 -19.01 1.53 -13.56
CA LEU A 472 -17.56 1.51 -13.33
C LEU A 472 -17.03 2.95 -13.11
N ALA A 473 -17.90 3.93 -12.79
CA ALA A 473 -17.62 5.37 -12.93
C ALA A 473 -18.48 6.34 -12.06
N VAL A 474 -18.70 6.03 -10.78
CA VAL A 474 -19.23 6.85 -9.67
C VAL A 474 -20.09 8.06 -10.08
N ASN A 475 -21.41 7.86 -10.21
CA ASN A 475 -22.36 8.89 -10.64
C ASN A 475 -23.71 8.84 -9.90
N ALA A 476 -23.70 8.86 -8.55
CA ALA A 476 -24.87 8.59 -7.69
C ALA A 476 -26.12 9.49 -7.82
N ASP A 477 -26.15 10.45 -8.74
CA ASP A 477 -27.37 11.16 -9.17
C ASP A 477 -28.02 10.56 -10.44
N GLN A 478 -27.35 9.60 -11.08
CA GLN A 478 -27.75 8.83 -12.27
C GLN A 478 -28.15 9.75 -13.42
N ALA A 479 -27.30 10.77 -13.63
CA ALA A 479 -27.42 11.70 -14.74
C ALA A 479 -27.26 10.98 -16.09
N ASN A 480 -28.11 11.36 -17.02
CA ASN A 480 -28.25 10.82 -18.37
C ASN A 480 -29.12 11.84 -19.13
N ASN A 481 -28.48 12.64 -19.96
CA ASN A 481 -29.05 13.82 -20.59
C ASN A 481 -29.84 13.50 -21.88
N ASP A 482 -29.39 12.55 -22.69
CA ASP A 482 -29.99 12.18 -23.98
C ASP A 482 -31.06 11.07 -23.91
N HIS A 483 -31.05 10.27 -22.84
CA HIS A 483 -31.87 9.07 -22.60
C HIS A 483 -31.44 7.79 -23.37
N ASP A 484 -30.12 7.60 -23.55
CA ASP A 484 -29.43 6.34 -23.90
C ASP A 484 -29.42 5.31 -22.73
N SER A 485 -28.61 4.26 -22.88
CA SER A 485 -28.20 3.25 -21.90
C SER A 485 -27.02 3.63 -20.99
N GLN A 486 -26.14 4.55 -21.39
CA GLN A 486 -25.03 5.05 -20.57
C GLN A 486 -25.49 6.25 -19.71
N GLY A 487 -24.62 6.87 -18.92
CA GLY A 487 -24.88 8.13 -18.22
C GLY A 487 -23.76 9.16 -18.42
N ASP A 488 -24.00 10.39 -17.99
CA ASP A 488 -23.17 11.60 -18.25
C ASP A 488 -21.72 11.53 -17.68
N VAL A 489 -21.32 10.41 -17.08
CA VAL A 489 -19.97 10.19 -16.51
C VAL A 489 -19.21 9.09 -17.27
N CYS A 490 -19.89 8.30 -18.10
CA CYS A 490 -19.34 7.16 -18.83
C CYS A 490 -19.72 7.07 -20.31
N ASP A 491 -20.67 7.88 -20.80
CA ASP A 491 -20.78 8.13 -22.23
C ASP A 491 -19.60 8.99 -22.73
N SER A 492 -19.67 9.39 -23.99
CA SER A 492 -18.65 10.15 -24.69
C SER A 492 -19.23 11.07 -25.77
N ASP A 493 -20.55 11.28 -25.72
CA ASP A 493 -21.41 12.01 -26.67
C ASP A 493 -22.73 12.34 -25.91
N ASP A 494 -22.63 13.05 -24.77
CA ASP A 494 -23.68 13.19 -23.72
C ASP A 494 -25.04 13.80 -24.17
N ASP A 495 -25.13 14.35 -25.38
CA ASP A 495 -26.39 14.79 -26.01
C ASP A 495 -26.70 14.09 -27.36
N ASN A 496 -25.85 13.14 -27.75
CA ASN A 496 -25.92 12.29 -28.93
C ASN A 496 -25.97 13.06 -30.28
N ASP A 497 -25.37 14.26 -30.36
CA ASP A 497 -25.29 15.04 -31.61
C ASP A 497 -24.29 14.49 -32.65
N THR A 498 -23.39 13.58 -32.22
CA THR A 498 -22.24 12.99 -32.94
C THR A 498 -20.89 13.73 -32.83
N VAL A 499 -20.77 14.73 -31.96
CA VAL A 499 -19.52 15.39 -31.57
C VAL A 499 -19.15 15.01 -30.14
N ALA A 500 -18.25 14.02 -30.01
CA ALA A 500 -17.81 13.55 -28.70
C ALA A 500 -17.25 14.67 -27.78
N ASP A 501 -17.70 14.72 -26.53
CA ASP A 501 -17.59 15.84 -25.58
C ASP A 501 -16.22 16.51 -25.50
N THR A 502 -15.15 15.70 -25.57
CA THR A 502 -13.75 16.19 -25.57
C THR A 502 -13.38 17.12 -26.73
N ALA A 503 -14.26 17.25 -27.74
CA ALA A 503 -14.17 18.13 -28.89
C ALA A 503 -15.40 19.04 -29.07
N ASP A 504 -16.37 18.95 -28.16
CA ASP A 504 -17.63 19.67 -28.18
C ASP A 504 -17.51 21.01 -27.42
N ASN A 505 -18.25 22.02 -27.86
CA ASN A 505 -18.40 23.30 -27.19
C ASN A 505 -19.75 23.46 -26.44
N CYS A 506 -20.69 22.50 -26.56
CA CYS A 506 -21.96 22.51 -25.81
C CYS A 506 -22.38 21.26 -25.03
N HIS A 507 -21.73 20.09 -25.15
CA HIS A 507 -21.71 18.89 -24.25
C HIS A 507 -23.05 18.25 -23.80
N PHE A 508 -24.08 19.05 -23.52
CA PHE A 508 -25.41 18.64 -23.04
C PHE A 508 -26.55 19.24 -23.90
N ASP A 509 -26.24 20.03 -24.94
CA ASP A 509 -27.16 20.93 -25.67
C ASP A 509 -27.00 20.83 -27.20
N ALA A 510 -27.05 19.59 -27.72
CA ALA A 510 -26.87 19.11 -29.09
C ALA A 510 -26.82 20.17 -30.23
N ASN A 511 -25.62 20.41 -30.75
CA ASN A 511 -25.31 21.48 -31.70
C ASN A 511 -24.31 21.07 -32.81
N ALA A 512 -24.55 19.96 -33.52
CA ALA A 512 -23.60 19.24 -34.40
C ALA A 512 -22.96 20.01 -35.59
N ASP A 513 -23.20 21.31 -35.77
CA ASP A 513 -22.41 22.20 -36.62
C ASP A 513 -21.30 22.98 -35.87
N GLN A 514 -21.27 22.87 -34.54
CA GLN A 514 -20.29 23.45 -33.61
C GLN A 514 -20.13 24.95 -33.81
N ALA A 515 -21.26 25.64 -33.95
CA ALA A 515 -21.31 27.09 -34.02
C ALA A 515 -20.82 27.73 -32.70
N ASN A 516 -20.02 28.78 -32.85
CA ASN A 516 -19.48 29.63 -31.80
C ASN A 516 -19.22 31.00 -32.47
N ASN A 517 -20.02 31.99 -32.11
CA ASN A 517 -20.10 33.28 -32.80
C ASN A 517 -19.07 34.32 -32.29
N ASP A 518 -18.77 34.36 -30.99
CA ASP A 518 -17.84 35.33 -30.40
C ASP A 518 -16.35 34.87 -30.39
N GLY A 519 -16.10 33.56 -30.26
CA GLY A 519 -14.76 32.95 -30.12
C GLY A 519 -14.40 32.37 -28.74
N ASP A 520 -15.35 32.22 -27.82
CA ASP A 520 -15.21 31.74 -26.42
C ASP A 520 -15.01 30.19 -26.32
N ALA A 521 -15.24 29.59 -25.15
CA ALA A 521 -15.22 28.17 -24.88
C ALA A 521 -16.59 27.47 -25.03
N LEU A 522 -17.70 28.21 -25.05
CA LEU A 522 -19.06 27.68 -25.26
C LEU A 522 -19.44 27.66 -26.75
N GLY A 523 -20.59 27.08 -27.09
CA GLY A 523 -21.20 27.15 -28.42
C GLY A 523 -22.55 27.87 -28.44
N ASP A 524 -23.02 28.24 -29.63
CA ASP A 524 -24.17 29.13 -29.83
C ASP A 524 -25.49 28.68 -29.12
N VAL A 525 -25.61 27.40 -28.77
CA VAL A 525 -26.83 26.81 -28.17
C VAL A 525 -26.83 26.89 -26.64
N CYS A 526 -25.66 26.73 -26.03
CA CYS A 526 -25.46 26.70 -24.58
C CYS A 526 -24.87 28.01 -24.01
N ASP A 527 -24.35 28.89 -24.86
CA ASP A 527 -23.81 30.19 -24.49
C ASP A 527 -24.91 31.17 -24.02
N PRO A 528 -24.83 31.73 -22.79
CA PRO A 528 -25.75 32.76 -22.33
C PRO A 528 -25.50 34.18 -22.89
N ASP A 529 -24.43 34.41 -23.66
CA ASP A 529 -23.87 35.73 -24.05
C ASP A 529 -23.27 35.65 -25.49
N LEU A 530 -24.08 35.26 -26.46
CA LEU A 530 -23.75 34.69 -27.80
C LEU A 530 -22.84 35.56 -28.71
N ASP A 531 -22.62 36.84 -28.42
CA ASP A 531 -21.66 37.68 -29.14
C ASP A 531 -20.56 38.30 -28.24
N GLY A 532 -20.51 37.91 -26.97
CA GLY A 532 -19.45 38.24 -26.02
C GLY A 532 -19.43 39.70 -25.54
N ASP A 533 -20.53 40.44 -25.70
CA ASP A 533 -20.61 41.86 -25.32
C ASP A 533 -20.85 42.13 -23.82
N ALA A 534 -21.29 41.09 -23.08
CA ALA A 534 -21.72 41.10 -21.67
C ALA A 534 -23.17 41.50 -21.37
N VAL A 535 -24.05 41.52 -22.38
CA VAL A 535 -25.51 41.56 -22.26
C VAL A 535 -26.08 40.19 -22.63
N VAL A 536 -26.37 39.37 -21.61
CA VAL A 536 -26.92 38.02 -21.80
C VAL A 536 -28.16 37.97 -22.71
N ASN A 537 -28.25 36.95 -23.57
CA ASN A 537 -29.21 36.75 -24.68
C ASN A 537 -30.70 37.02 -24.37
N VAL A 538 -31.10 36.97 -23.09
CA VAL A 538 -32.48 37.19 -22.62
C VAL A 538 -32.79 38.66 -22.25
N LEU A 539 -31.77 39.52 -22.26
CA LEU A 539 -31.86 40.97 -22.06
C LEU A 539 -31.37 41.75 -23.29
N ASP A 540 -30.78 41.05 -24.25
CA ASP A 540 -30.15 41.59 -25.45
C ASP A 540 -31.17 41.81 -26.59
N ASN A 541 -31.04 42.92 -27.31
CA ASN A 541 -31.80 43.26 -28.50
C ASN A 541 -31.08 42.92 -29.83
N CYS A 542 -29.83 42.45 -29.81
CA CYS A 542 -29.10 42.03 -31.01
C CYS A 542 -28.50 40.61 -31.02
N VAL A 543 -28.21 39.99 -29.88
CA VAL A 543 -27.95 38.56 -29.60
C VAL A 543 -26.77 37.89 -30.32
N ALA A 544 -26.46 38.27 -31.56
CA ALA A 544 -25.36 37.76 -32.36
C ALA A 544 -24.50 38.88 -32.97
N VAL A 545 -24.70 40.14 -32.55
CA VAL A 545 -24.04 41.35 -33.07
C VAL A 545 -23.78 42.36 -31.93
N ALA A 546 -22.67 42.16 -31.22
CA ALA A 546 -22.26 42.85 -30.01
C ALA A 546 -22.49 44.38 -29.99
N ASN A 547 -23.34 44.86 -29.09
CA ASN A 547 -23.81 46.25 -28.99
C ASN A 547 -24.03 46.73 -27.53
N THR A 548 -22.94 46.85 -26.77
CA THR A 548 -22.93 47.02 -25.29
C THR A 548 -23.70 48.21 -24.69
N ASP A 549 -24.21 49.12 -25.51
CA ASP A 549 -25.07 50.24 -25.11
C ASP A 549 -26.57 49.93 -25.25
N GLN A 550 -26.94 48.83 -25.92
CA GLN A 550 -28.30 48.35 -26.17
C GLN A 550 -29.17 49.44 -26.80
N ALA A 551 -28.59 50.11 -27.80
CA ALA A 551 -29.28 51.12 -28.59
C ALA A 551 -30.46 50.49 -29.37
N ASN A 552 -31.57 51.22 -29.39
CA ASN A 552 -32.88 50.86 -29.95
C ASN A 552 -33.63 52.19 -30.09
N ASN A 553 -33.55 52.79 -31.28
CA ASN A 553 -33.93 54.18 -31.50
C ASN A 553 -35.45 54.35 -31.77
N ASP A 554 -36.10 53.36 -32.39
CA ASP A 554 -37.52 53.40 -32.74
C ASP A 554 -38.47 52.84 -31.65
N GLY A 555 -38.00 51.87 -30.85
CA GLY A 555 -38.77 51.13 -29.85
C GLY A 555 -39.17 49.69 -30.22
N ASP A 556 -38.57 49.06 -31.24
CA ASP A 556 -38.82 47.68 -31.68
C ASP A 556 -38.28 46.62 -30.69
N SER A 557 -38.36 45.35 -31.07
CA SER A 557 -37.63 44.20 -30.51
C SER A 557 -36.15 44.11 -30.86
N GLN A 558 -35.69 44.77 -31.93
CA GLN A 558 -34.32 44.67 -32.46
C GLN A 558 -33.48 45.92 -32.10
N GLY A 559 -32.16 45.83 -32.08
CA GLY A 559 -31.26 46.96 -31.76
C GLY A 559 -30.57 47.59 -32.97
N ASP A 560 -30.13 48.84 -32.83
CA ASP A 560 -29.50 49.67 -33.89
C ASP A 560 -28.21 49.04 -34.49
N ALA A 561 -27.67 47.98 -33.88
CA ALA A 561 -26.50 47.27 -34.41
C ALA A 561 -26.85 46.13 -35.37
N CYS A 562 -28.11 45.71 -35.42
CA CYS A 562 -28.56 44.52 -36.13
C CYS A 562 -29.90 44.66 -36.86
N ASP A 563 -30.67 45.72 -36.61
CA ASP A 563 -31.76 46.14 -37.50
C ASP A 563 -31.18 46.62 -38.85
N GLY A 564 -32.02 47.22 -39.70
CA GLY A 564 -31.61 47.89 -40.92
C GLY A 564 -32.64 48.90 -41.41
N ASP A 565 -33.41 49.48 -40.49
CA ASP A 565 -34.36 50.60 -40.65
C ASP A 565 -34.44 51.29 -39.26
N ASP A 566 -33.30 51.78 -38.74
CA ASP A 566 -33.09 52.19 -37.32
C ASP A 566 -34.07 53.23 -36.72
N ASP A 567 -34.86 53.93 -37.54
CA ASP A 567 -35.94 54.83 -37.11
C ASP A 567 -37.35 54.42 -37.58
N ASN A 568 -37.42 53.30 -38.31
CA ASN A 568 -38.62 52.62 -38.81
C ASN A 568 -39.52 53.48 -39.73
N ASP A 569 -38.93 54.41 -40.49
CA ASP A 569 -39.67 55.20 -41.49
C ASP A 569 -39.97 54.42 -42.79
N GLY A 570 -39.20 53.37 -43.07
CA GLY A 570 -39.29 52.55 -44.28
C GLY A 570 -38.17 52.77 -45.30
N VAL A 571 -37.09 53.44 -44.91
CA VAL A 571 -35.84 53.58 -45.68
C VAL A 571 -34.71 52.91 -44.89
N LEU A 572 -34.05 51.95 -45.53
CA LEU A 572 -32.96 51.21 -44.88
C LEU A 572 -31.75 52.13 -44.68
N ASP A 573 -31.14 52.15 -43.50
CA ASP A 573 -30.01 53.03 -43.10
C ASP A 573 -28.88 53.12 -44.13
N GLY A 574 -28.53 52.01 -44.78
CA GLY A 574 -27.56 51.99 -45.90
C GLY A 574 -27.96 52.77 -47.17
N LEU A 575 -29.15 53.38 -47.18
CA LEU A 575 -29.73 54.25 -48.20
C LEU A 575 -30.31 55.56 -47.61
N ASP A 576 -30.23 55.74 -46.29
CA ASP A 576 -30.90 56.81 -45.55
C ASP A 576 -29.96 58.00 -45.28
N ASN A 577 -30.44 59.23 -45.47
CA ASN A 577 -29.70 60.45 -45.16
C ASN A 577 -29.90 60.98 -43.72
N CYS A 578 -30.75 60.34 -42.91
CA CYS A 578 -30.99 60.62 -41.49
C CYS A 578 -31.16 59.42 -40.53
N ALA A 579 -31.19 58.16 -40.99
CA ALA A 579 -31.15 56.84 -40.30
C ALA A 579 -31.65 56.69 -38.83
N MET A 580 -31.26 57.58 -37.91
CA MET A 580 -31.73 57.65 -36.53
C MET A 580 -32.88 58.67 -36.33
N THR A 581 -33.50 59.22 -37.39
CA THR A 581 -34.45 60.35 -37.30
C THR A 581 -35.42 60.36 -38.50
N ALA A 582 -36.52 59.62 -38.34
CA ALA A 582 -37.50 59.28 -39.37
C ALA A 582 -37.91 60.46 -40.27
N ASN A 583 -37.54 60.39 -41.56
CA ASN A 583 -37.64 61.52 -42.50
C ASN A 583 -38.25 61.20 -43.88
N ALA A 584 -38.55 59.93 -44.20
CA ALA A 584 -39.14 59.19 -45.35
C ALA A 584 -39.33 59.86 -46.73
N SER A 585 -39.50 61.18 -46.77
CA SER A 585 -39.25 62.03 -47.92
C SER A 585 -37.80 61.99 -48.43
N GLN A 586 -36.81 61.71 -47.57
CA GLN A 586 -35.38 61.78 -47.90
C GLN A 586 -35.03 63.13 -48.56
N SER A 587 -35.40 64.22 -47.88
CA SER A 587 -35.08 65.58 -48.31
C SER A 587 -33.62 65.90 -48.00
N ASP A 588 -32.98 66.62 -48.92
CA ASP A 588 -31.57 67.04 -48.92
C ASP A 588 -31.55 68.35 -49.73
N LEU A 589 -31.52 69.50 -49.05
CA LEU A 589 -31.68 70.82 -49.67
C LEU A 589 -30.37 71.39 -50.23
N ASP A 590 -29.24 71.24 -49.55
CA ASP A 590 -27.93 71.73 -50.00
C ASP A 590 -27.19 70.75 -50.95
N GLY A 591 -27.40 69.44 -50.78
CA GLY A 591 -26.78 68.36 -51.55
C GLY A 591 -25.58 67.66 -50.89
N ASP A 592 -25.35 67.85 -49.58
CA ASP A 592 -24.28 67.24 -48.78
C ASP A 592 -24.45 65.72 -48.56
N SER A 593 -25.70 65.22 -48.61
CA SER A 593 -26.14 63.85 -48.27
C SER A 593 -26.40 63.55 -46.79
N GLN A 594 -26.40 64.54 -45.89
CA GLN A 594 -27.29 64.57 -44.72
C GLN A 594 -28.73 64.91 -45.19
N GLY A 595 -29.73 64.87 -44.29
CA GLY A 595 -31.11 65.23 -44.64
C GLY A 595 -31.72 66.30 -43.73
N ASP A 596 -32.65 67.08 -44.27
CA ASP A 596 -33.28 68.25 -43.63
C ASP A 596 -33.81 68.01 -42.19
N ALA A 597 -34.10 66.75 -41.83
CA ALA A 597 -34.66 66.37 -40.53
C ALA A 597 -33.61 66.19 -39.42
N CYS A 598 -32.34 65.93 -39.78
CA CYS A 598 -31.23 65.66 -38.86
C CYS A 598 -30.03 66.60 -39.08
N ASP A 599 -30.03 67.35 -40.18
CA ASP A 599 -29.05 68.40 -40.47
C ASP A 599 -29.23 69.64 -39.56
N ALA A 600 -28.12 70.30 -39.27
CA ALA A 600 -28.01 71.50 -38.45
C ALA A 600 -27.75 72.79 -39.28
N ASP A 601 -27.53 72.68 -40.59
CA ASP A 601 -27.15 73.76 -41.52
C ASP A 601 -27.88 73.52 -42.87
N ILE A 602 -29.22 73.48 -42.85
CA ILE A 602 -30.08 72.81 -43.86
C ILE A 602 -29.89 73.33 -45.30
N ASP A 603 -29.39 74.55 -45.50
CA ASP A 603 -29.09 75.09 -46.84
C ASP A 603 -27.59 75.28 -47.16
N GLY A 604 -26.71 74.90 -46.22
CA GLY A 604 -25.26 74.78 -46.41
C GLY A 604 -24.51 76.11 -46.50
N ASP A 605 -25.03 77.19 -45.90
CA ASP A 605 -24.39 78.50 -45.93
C ASP A 605 -23.31 78.71 -44.85
N GLY A 606 -23.41 77.97 -43.73
CA GLY A 606 -22.47 77.99 -42.61
C GLY A 606 -22.97 78.58 -41.30
N ASP A 607 -24.18 79.16 -41.25
CA ASP A 607 -24.88 79.52 -40.01
C ASP A 607 -25.95 78.46 -39.64
N LEU A 608 -25.89 77.94 -38.41
CA LEU A 608 -26.74 76.81 -38.00
C LEU A 608 -28.22 77.21 -37.84
N ASN A 609 -29.16 76.31 -38.15
CA ASN A 609 -30.63 76.53 -38.10
C ASN A 609 -31.18 77.23 -36.84
N ASP A 610 -30.53 77.02 -35.68
CA ASP A 610 -30.91 77.55 -34.36
C ASP A 610 -30.41 79.00 -34.13
N ALA A 611 -29.60 79.52 -35.05
CA ALA A 611 -28.95 80.83 -35.04
C ALA A 611 -29.16 81.64 -36.34
N ASP A 612 -29.46 80.95 -37.44
CA ASP A 612 -29.84 81.50 -38.74
C ASP A 612 -31.27 82.07 -38.72
N ASN A 613 -31.45 83.26 -39.31
CA ASN A 613 -32.74 83.92 -39.47
C ASN A 613 -33.51 83.51 -40.75
N CYS A 614 -32.91 82.71 -41.63
CA CYS A 614 -33.49 82.23 -42.90
C CYS A 614 -33.10 80.79 -43.28
N ALA A 615 -33.13 79.84 -42.31
CA ALA A 615 -32.71 78.41 -42.37
C ALA A 615 -33.27 77.45 -43.45
N LEU A 616 -33.60 77.97 -44.64
CA LEU A 616 -33.97 77.28 -45.88
C LEU A 616 -33.60 78.14 -47.13
N VAL A 617 -32.87 79.25 -46.99
CA VAL A 617 -32.61 80.31 -48.00
C VAL A 617 -31.25 81.05 -47.82
N VAL A 618 -30.13 80.33 -47.74
CA VAL A 618 -28.71 80.76 -47.97
C VAL A 618 -28.45 82.28 -47.93
N ASN A 619 -28.14 82.81 -46.75
CA ASN A 619 -27.99 84.25 -46.49
C ASN A 619 -26.91 84.65 -45.47
N ALA A 620 -25.74 84.00 -45.48
CA ALA A 620 -24.56 84.15 -44.58
C ALA A 620 -23.96 85.57 -44.34
N ASP A 621 -24.67 86.66 -44.61
CA ASP A 621 -24.48 87.95 -43.93
C ASP A 621 -25.48 88.21 -42.79
N GLN A 622 -26.49 87.34 -42.61
CA GLN A 622 -27.50 87.34 -41.56
C GLN A 622 -28.18 88.71 -41.39
N ALA A 623 -28.47 89.35 -42.53
CA ALA A 623 -29.18 90.62 -42.57
C ALA A 623 -30.63 90.47 -42.04
N ASN A 624 -31.03 91.45 -41.24
CA ASN A 624 -32.34 91.60 -40.61
C ASN A 624 -32.45 93.09 -40.25
N ASN A 625 -33.17 93.84 -41.09
CA ASN A 625 -33.14 95.30 -41.07
C ASN A 625 -34.16 95.92 -40.10
N ASP A 626 -35.28 95.25 -39.82
CA ASP A 626 -36.36 95.74 -38.97
C ASP A 626 -36.28 95.27 -37.49
N GLY A 627 -35.66 94.11 -37.23
CA GLY A 627 -35.60 93.45 -35.94
C GLY A 627 -36.63 92.31 -35.72
N ASP A 628 -37.23 91.75 -36.77
CA ASP A 628 -38.15 90.60 -36.72
C ASP A 628 -37.41 89.27 -36.41
N SER A 629 -38.12 88.15 -36.53
CA SER A 629 -37.65 86.76 -36.51
C SER A 629 -37.11 86.23 -37.84
N GLN A 630 -37.46 86.82 -38.99
CA GLN A 630 -36.95 86.44 -40.31
C GLN A 630 -35.77 87.35 -40.72
N GLY A 631 -34.98 86.97 -41.72
CA GLY A 631 -33.96 87.85 -42.32
C GLY A 631 -34.36 88.41 -43.68
N ASP A 632 -33.61 89.42 -44.16
CA ASP A 632 -33.82 90.15 -45.43
C ASP A 632 -33.76 89.25 -46.70
N ALA A 633 -33.44 87.95 -46.55
CA ALA A 633 -33.43 86.97 -47.63
C ALA A 633 -34.71 86.10 -47.71
N CYS A 634 -35.52 86.08 -46.64
CA CYS A 634 -36.69 85.21 -46.50
C CYS A 634 -37.94 85.91 -45.94
N ASP A 635 -37.83 87.14 -45.43
CA ASP A 635 -39.00 88.00 -45.25
C ASP A 635 -39.58 88.49 -46.60
N ALA A 636 -40.62 89.29 -46.54
CA ALA A 636 -41.29 89.93 -47.67
C ALA A 636 -41.85 91.32 -47.29
N ASP A 637 -41.29 91.97 -46.26
CA ASP A 637 -41.53 93.35 -45.80
C ASP A 637 -40.29 93.82 -44.99
N ASP A 638 -39.10 93.88 -45.63
CA ASP A 638 -37.75 94.08 -45.02
C ASP A 638 -37.58 95.28 -44.05
N ASP A 639 -38.52 96.24 -44.00
CA ASP A 639 -38.55 97.33 -43.02
C ASP A 639 -39.85 97.44 -42.18
N ASN A 640 -40.76 96.48 -42.38
CA ASN A 640 -42.04 96.29 -41.70
C ASN A 640 -42.99 97.50 -41.78
N ASP A 641 -42.91 98.33 -42.83
CA ASP A 641 -43.82 99.47 -43.01
C ASP A 641 -45.26 99.09 -43.42
N SER A 642 -45.46 97.81 -43.80
CA SER A 642 -46.67 97.23 -44.41
C SER A 642 -46.78 97.41 -45.94
N VAL A 643 -45.65 97.60 -46.64
CA VAL A 643 -45.54 97.57 -48.10
C VAL A 643 -44.39 96.65 -48.51
N GLY A 644 -44.66 95.34 -48.47
CA GLY A 644 -43.72 94.31 -48.89
C GLY A 644 -42.93 94.61 -50.18
N ASP A 645 -41.61 94.44 -50.09
CA ASP A 645 -40.50 94.84 -50.97
C ASP A 645 -40.78 94.74 -52.48
N THR A 646 -41.49 93.72 -52.95
CA THR A 646 -41.91 93.64 -54.38
C THR A 646 -42.79 94.81 -54.88
N ALA A 647 -43.31 95.63 -53.97
CA ALA A 647 -44.13 96.81 -54.23
C ALA A 647 -43.56 98.11 -53.61
N ASP A 648 -42.45 98.02 -52.89
CA ASP A 648 -41.78 99.15 -52.24
C ASP A 648 -40.87 99.91 -53.24
N ASN A 649 -40.51 101.15 -52.88
CA ASN A 649 -39.46 101.94 -53.49
C ASN A 649 -38.31 102.31 -52.52
N CYS A 650 -38.31 101.84 -51.26
CA CYS A 650 -37.19 102.01 -50.32
C CYS A 650 -36.68 100.76 -49.59
N HIS A 651 -37.42 99.66 -49.53
CA HIS A 651 -37.10 98.30 -49.03
C HIS A 651 -36.61 98.21 -47.57
N PHE A 652 -35.54 98.94 -47.25
CA PHE A 652 -34.84 98.91 -45.97
C PHE A 652 -35.08 100.20 -45.13
N VAL A 653 -36.02 101.07 -45.51
CA VAL A 653 -36.20 102.41 -44.94
C VAL A 653 -37.68 102.83 -44.88
N ALA A 654 -38.38 102.31 -43.85
CA ALA A 654 -39.84 102.36 -43.69
C ALA A 654 -40.50 103.69 -44.09
N ASN A 655 -41.31 103.66 -45.17
CA ASN A 655 -41.80 104.87 -45.83
C ASN A 655 -43.32 104.95 -46.11
N SER A 656 -44.07 103.84 -46.04
CA SER A 656 -45.51 103.44 -46.15
C SER A 656 -46.50 104.31 -46.95
N SER A 657 -46.23 105.60 -47.05
CA SER A 657 -46.77 106.55 -48.01
C SER A 657 -46.25 106.37 -49.44
N GLN A 658 -45.14 105.64 -49.64
CA GLN A 658 -44.61 105.27 -50.97
C GLN A 658 -44.49 106.49 -51.90
N THR A 659 -43.91 107.57 -51.39
CA THR A 659 -43.72 108.82 -52.14
C THR A 659 -42.42 108.75 -52.95
N ASN A 660 -42.46 109.32 -54.14
CA ASN A 660 -41.37 109.44 -55.10
C ASN A 660 -41.71 110.69 -55.93
N PHE A 661 -40.95 111.77 -55.76
CA PHE A 661 -41.28 113.09 -56.29
C PHE A 661 -40.81 113.30 -57.74
N ASP A 662 -39.64 112.79 -58.13
CA ASP A 662 -39.08 113.00 -59.49
C ASP A 662 -39.51 111.94 -60.53
N GLY A 663 -39.81 110.70 -60.09
CA GLY A 663 -40.18 109.55 -60.92
C GLY A 663 -39.11 108.47 -61.12
N ASP A 664 -38.04 108.45 -60.33
CA ASP A 664 -36.90 107.51 -60.33
C ASP A 664 -37.27 106.11 -59.74
N ALA A 665 -36.31 105.27 -59.39
CA ALA A 665 -36.47 103.97 -58.76
C ALA A 665 -36.48 104.01 -57.21
N LEU A 666 -35.99 105.08 -56.59
CA LEU A 666 -36.02 105.28 -55.13
C LEU A 666 -37.31 106.01 -54.68
N GLY A 667 -37.60 106.00 -53.37
CA GLY A 667 -38.61 106.87 -52.76
C GLY A 667 -38.00 108.00 -51.92
N ASP A 668 -38.80 109.03 -51.61
CA ASP A 668 -38.39 110.25 -50.86
C ASP A 668 -37.84 109.97 -49.43
N ALA A 669 -37.82 108.71 -48.97
CA ALA A 669 -37.24 108.29 -47.70
C ALA A 669 -35.81 107.75 -47.82
N CYS A 670 -35.41 107.33 -49.02
CA CYS A 670 -34.11 106.69 -49.32
C CYS A 670 -33.37 107.33 -50.50
N ASP A 671 -34.05 108.15 -51.32
CA ASP A 671 -33.40 109.07 -52.25
C ASP A 671 -32.63 110.17 -51.48
N PRO A 672 -31.40 110.52 -51.88
CA PRO A 672 -30.67 111.65 -51.33
C PRO A 672 -30.83 112.99 -52.09
N ASP A 673 -31.69 113.12 -53.12
CA ASP A 673 -31.94 114.33 -53.94
C ASP A 673 -33.40 114.37 -54.47
N ASP A 674 -34.41 114.49 -53.58
CA ASP A 674 -35.87 114.31 -53.81
C ASP A 674 -36.42 114.84 -55.15
N ASP A 675 -35.92 115.99 -55.63
CA ASP A 675 -36.41 116.66 -56.85
C ASP A 675 -35.45 116.65 -58.05
N ASN A 676 -34.30 115.98 -57.88
CA ASN A 676 -33.27 115.73 -58.89
C ASN A 676 -32.83 117.01 -59.62
N ASP A 677 -32.82 118.16 -58.93
CA ASP A 677 -32.20 119.40 -59.43
C ASP A 677 -30.66 119.34 -59.40
N GLY A 678 -30.12 118.37 -58.64
CA GLY A 678 -28.70 118.16 -58.40
C GLY A 678 -28.24 118.77 -57.07
N ARG A 679 -29.12 118.81 -56.06
CA ARG A 679 -28.85 119.36 -54.74
C ARG A 679 -29.54 118.57 -53.62
N LEU A 680 -28.81 117.56 -53.16
CA LEU A 680 -29.09 116.80 -51.93
C LEU A 680 -29.79 117.58 -50.79
N ASP A 681 -30.86 117.00 -50.25
CA ASP A 681 -31.92 117.67 -49.45
C ASP A 681 -31.40 118.21 -48.13
N GLY A 682 -30.47 117.48 -47.50
CA GLY A 682 -29.77 117.90 -46.28
C GLY A 682 -28.95 119.20 -46.46
N GLY A 683 -28.75 119.65 -47.70
CA GLY A 683 -28.24 120.96 -48.03
C GLY A 683 -29.22 121.88 -48.75
N ASP A 684 -30.40 121.41 -49.20
CA ASP A 684 -31.27 122.22 -50.03
C ASP A 684 -32.11 123.25 -49.25
N VAL A 685 -32.59 124.27 -49.96
CA VAL A 685 -33.39 125.38 -49.43
C VAL A 685 -34.77 125.43 -50.11
N CYS A 686 -35.05 124.57 -51.08
CA CYS A 686 -36.18 124.61 -52.00
C CYS A 686 -36.87 123.27 -52.36
N PRO A 687 -36.78 122.19 -51.56
CA PRO A 687 -37.11 120.83 -52.00
C PRO A 687 -38.55 120.73 -52.53
N GLY A 688 -38.71 120.00 -53.62
CA GLY A 688 -39.92 119.97 -54.43
C GLY A 688 -39.93 121.04 -55.54
N THR A 689 -38.77 121.43 -56.05
CA THR A 689 -38.63 122.16 -57.31
C THR A 689 -39.11 121.30 -58.47
N ALA A 690 -39.95 121.83 -59.36
CA ALA A 690 -40.47 121.04 -60.47
C ALA A 690 -39.35 120.56 -61.43
N LEU A 691 -39.18 119.25 -61.54
CA LEU A 691 -38.11 118.55 -62.27
C LEU A 691 -37.71 119.22 -63.60
N GLY A 692 -36.40 119.40 -63.79
CA GLY A 692 -35.82 120.05 -64.98
C GLY A 692 -35.97 121.58 -65.02
N THR A 693 -36.46 122.21 -63.96
CA THR A 693 -36.40 123.68 -63.81
C THR A 693 -34.96 124.11 -63.49
N PRO A 694 -34.38 125.12 -64.18
CA PRO A 694 -33.03 125.60 -63.83
C PRO A 694 -32.97 126.30 -62.46
N VAL A 695 -32.18 125.73 -61.56
CA VAL A 695 -31.98 126.15 -60.15
C VAL A 695 -30.62 126.78 -59.89
N ASP A 696 -30.47 127.50 -58.78
CA ASP A 696 -29.17 128.01 -58.32
C ASP A 696 -28.41 126.89 -57.57
N PRO A 697 -27.27 126.36 -58.08
CA PRO A 697 -26.57 125.23 -57.46
C PRO A 697 -26.07 125.47 -56.04
N SER A 698 -26.09 126.71 -55.56
CA SER A 698 -25.78 127.01 -54.16
C SER A 698 -26.93 126.70 -53.20
N ASN A 699 -28.18 126.55 -53.67
CA ASN A 699 -29.38 126.49 -52.82
C ASN A 699 -30.67 125.89 -53.44
N GLY A 700 -30.60 125.16 -54.58
CA GLY A 700 -31.72 124.46 -55.26
C GLY A 700 -32.93 125.31 -55.65
N CYS A 701 -32.90 126.63 -55.43
CA CYS A 701 -34.04 127.46 -55.76
C CYS A 701 -34.00 127.94 -57.21
N SER A 702 -35.09 127.70 -57.93
CA SER A 702 -35.33 128.39 -59.20
C SER A 702 -35.46 129.91 -59.02
N VAL A 703 -35.37 130.65 -60.13
CA VAL A 703 -35.55 132.11 -60.16
C VAL A 703 -36.88 132.55 -59.53
N VAL A 704 -37.94 131.73 -59.63
CA VAL A 704 -39.28 132.06 -59.09
C VAL A 704 -39.32 131.87 -57.56
N GLN A 705 -38.68 130.81 -57.05
CA GLN A 705 -38.50 130.57 -55.61
C GLN A 705 -37.56 131.61 -54.97
N LEU A 706 -36.51 132.05 -55.68
CA LEU A 706 -35.57 133.09 -55.20
C LEU A 706 -36.18 134.50 -55.20
N CYS A 707 -36.96 134.84 -56.24
CA CYS A 707 -37.51 136.18 -56.43
C CYS A 707 -39.05 136.15 -56.56
N PRO A 708 -39.82 135.84 -55.50
CA PRO A 708 -41.28 135.78 -55.60
C PRO A 708 -41.91 137.13 -55.97
N CYS A 709 -42.95 137.07 -56.82
CA CYS A 709 -43.63 138.25 -57.38
C CYS A 709 -44.18 139.23 -56.33
N ALA A 710 -44.63 138.70 -55.18
CA ALA A 710 -45.28 139.47 -54.11
C ALA A 710 -44.29 140.18 -53.16
N PHE A 711 -43.27 139.44 -52.70
CA PHE A 711 -42.28 139.92 -51.73
C PHE A 711 -40.96 139.15 -51.88
N PRO A 712 -39.81 139.72 -51.46
CA PRO A 712 -38.53 139.01 -51.50
C PRO A 712 -38.55 137.73 -50.64
N ARG A 713 -37.84 136.68 -51.05
CA ARG A 713 -37.65 135.48 -50.24
C ARG A 713 -37.11 135.86 -48.86
N GLY A 714 -37.71 135.31 -47.80
CA GLY A 714 -37.38 135.64 -46.40
C GLY A 714 -37.89 137.01 -45.89
N SER A 715 -38.71 137.74 -46.66
CA SER A 715 -39.27 139.05 -46.25
C SER A 715 -40.79 139.06 -46.34
N SER A 716 -41.47 139.43 -45.23
CA SER A 716 -42.91 139.73 -45.24
C SER A 716 -43.24 141.16 -45.72
N ALA A 717 -42.23 142.02 -45.92
CA ALA A 717 -42.40 143.33 -46.52
C ALA A 717 -42.34 143.23 -48.06
N PRO A 718 -43.25 143.89 -48.80
CA PRO A 718 -43.22 143.90 -50.26
C PRO A 718 -41.99 144.65 -50.80
N TRP A 719 -41.65 144.35 -52.05
CA TRP A 719 -40.59 145.03 -52.81
C TRP A 719 -40.75 146.56 -52.71
N ARG A 720 -39.66 147.31 -52.44
CA ARG A 720 -39.79 148.76 -52.21
C ARG A 720 -40.23 149.51 -53.48
N ASN A 721 -39.86 148.96 -54.64
CA ASN A 721 -40.29 149.33 -55.99
C ASN A 721 -39.99 148.16 -56.97
N HIS A 722 -40.63 148.18 -58.14
CA HIS A 722 -40.50 147.18 -59.20
C HIS A 722 -39.05 146.94 -59.65
N GLY A 723 -38.21 147.98 -59.66
CA GLY A 723 -36.80 147.87 -60.00
C GLY A 723 -36.00 146.95 -59.06
N GLN A 724 -36.42 146.77 -57.81
CA GLN A 724 -35.79 145.78 -56.91
C GLN A 724 -36.17 144.35 -57.25
N TYR A 725 -37.43 144.09 -57.62
CA TYR A 725 -37.86 142.77 -58.09
C TYR A 725 -37.12 142.38 -59.38
N VAL A 726 -37.08 143.28 -60.37
CA VAL A 726 -36.32 143.07 -61.61
C VAL A 726 -34.82 142.90 -61.31
N SER A 727 -34.26 143.62 -60.34
CA SER A 727 -32.86 143.44 -59.91
C SER A 727 -32.60 142.11 -59.23
N CYS A 728 -33.58 141.51 -58.53
CA CYS A 728 -33.47 140.15 -57.99
C CYS A 728 -33.44 139.14 -59.14
N VAL A 729 -34.46 139.18 -60.01
CA VAL A 729 -34.56 138.27 -61.16
C VAL A 729 -33.33 138.38 -62.06
N ALA A 730 -32.82 139.60 -62.29
CA ALA A 730 -31.59 139.83 -63.04
C ALA A 730 -30.33 139.32 -62.31
N HIS A 731 -30.29 139.27 -60.98
CA HIS A 731 -29.19 138.66 -60.25
C HIS A 731 -29.23 137.13 -60.38
N SER A 732 -30.34 136.49 -60.02
CA SER A 732 -30.48 135.02 -60.09
C SER A 732 -30.28 134.50 -61.53
N THR A 733 -30.86 135.13 -62.55
CA THR A 733 -30.62 134.72 -63.95
C THR A 733 -29.20 134.96 -64.44
N ASN A 734 -28.42 135.86 -63.82
CA ASN A 734 -26.99 135.95 -64.08
C ASN A 734 -26.21 134.82 -63.36
N THR A 735 -26.63 134.39 -62.16
CA THR A 735 -26.07 133.20 -61.51
C THR A 735 -26.31 131.94 -62.35
N LEU A 736 -27.55 131.71 -62.80
CA LEU A 736 -27.90 130.56 -63.65
C LEU A 736 -27.13 130.56 -64.98
N LEU A 737 -26.95 131.73 -65.62
CA LEU A 737 -26.12 131.84 -66.81
C LEU A 737 -24.64 131.54 -66.52
N ALA A 738 -24.11 132.03 -65.39
CA ALA A 738 -22.72 131.79 -65.00
C ALA A 738 -22.45 130.32 -64.67
N ALA A 739 -23.46 129.59 -64.15
CA ALA A 739 -23.45 128.15 -63.98
C ALA A 739 -23.69 127.37 -65.30
N GLY A 740 -24.07 128.05 -66.39
CA GLY A 740 -24.36 127.43 -67.69
C GLY A 740 -25.77 126.82 -67.85
N LEU A 741 -26.59 126.89 -66.80
CA LEU A 741 -27.92 126.25 -66.71
C LEU A 741 -29.00 126.96 -67.55
N ILE A 742 -28.79 128.23 -67.90
CA ILE A 742 -29.58 128.94 -68.92
C ILE A 742 -28.68 129.69 -69.89
N ASN A 743 -29.12 129.85 -71.13
CA ASN A 743 -28.43 130.67 -72.13
C ASN A 743 -28.89 132.15 -72.11
N GLU A 744 -28.13 133.02 -72.78
CA GLU A 744 -28.44 134.47 -72.85
C GLU A 744 -29.84 134.80 -73.43
N ALA A 745 -30.41 133.95 -74.28
CA ALA A 745 -31.76 134.15 -74.81
C ALA A 745 -32.84 133.81 -73.76
N GLN A 746 -32.66 132.73 -73.00
CA GLN A 746 -33.54 132.38 -71.86
C GLN A 746 -33.46 133.45 -70.76
N LYS A 747 -32.25 133.86 -70.35
CA LYS A 747 -32.02 134.98 -69.43
C LYS A 747 -32.69 136.26 -69.93
N GLY A 748 -32.51 136.61 -71.20
CA GLY A 748 -33.15 137.76 -71.82
C GLY A 748 -34.68 137.69 -71.78
N ALA A 749 -35.26 136.52 -72.03
CA ALA A 749 -36.70 136.28 -71.94
C ALA A 749 -37.21 136.44 -70.50
N ILE A 750 -36.56 135.82 -69.51
CA ILE A 750 -36.94 135.88 -68.09
C ILE A 750 -36.83 137.32 -67.56
N GLN A 751 -35.73 138.02 -67.83
CA GLN A 751 -35.55 139.43 -67.42
C GLN A 751 -36.54 140.36 -68.12
N SER A 752 -36.85 140.14 -69.41
CA SER A 752 -37.87 140.91 -70.14
C SER A 752 -39.28 140.64 -69.61
N ALA A 753 -39.61 139.40 -69.27
CA ALA A 753 -40.89 139.06 -68.64
C ALA A 753 -41.02 139.73 -67.26
N ALA A 754 -39.97 139.70 -66.44
CA ALA A 754 -39.95 140.40 -65.16
C ALA A 754 -40.13 141.92 -65.32
N TYR A 755 -39.43 142.55 -66.28
CA TYR A 755 -39.56 143.99 -66.58
C TYR A 755 -40.94 144.40 -67.14
N GLN A 756 -41.66 143.48 -67.77
CA GLN A 756 -43.04 143.72 -68.27
C GLN A 756 -44.13 143.32 -67.27
N SER A 757 -43.76 142.64 -66.17
CA SER A 757 -44.71 142.19 -65.15
C SER A 757 -45.16 143.31 -64.20
N SER A 758 -46.30 143.11 -63.53
CA SER A 758 -46.74 143.95 -62.41
C SER A 758 -45.97 143.69 -61.12
N CYS A 759 -45.17 142.62 -61.03
CA CYS A 759 -44.49 142.16 -59.82
C CYS A 759 -43.59 143.24 -59.19
N GLY A 760 -43.57 143.28 -57.86
CA GLY A 760 -42.86 144.30 -57.08
C GLY A 760 -43.32 145.75 -57.25
N SER A 761 -44.41 146.02 -57.98
CA SER A 761 -45.08 147.32 -57.98
C SER A 761 -45.85 147.56 -56.67
N ARG A 762 -46.23 148.81 -56.40
CA ARG A 762 -47.09 149.21 -55.28
C ARG A 762 -48.50 149.55 -55.76
#